data_AF-A0A1V6F9U5-F1
#
_entry.id   AF-A0A1V6F9U5-F1
#
_cell.length_a   1.000
_cell.length_b   1.000
_cell.length_c   1.000
_cell.angle_alpha   90.00
_cell.angle_beta   90.00
_cell.angle_gamma   90.00
#
_symmetry.space_group_name_H-M   'P 1'
#
loop_
_entity.id
_entity.type
_entity.pdbx_description
1 polymer ?
#
loop_
_entity_poly.entity_id
_entity_poly.type
_entity_poly.pdbx_seq_one_letter_code
_entity_poly.pdbx_strand_id
1 'polypeptide(L)'
;MAQKRYFTKIFVLLISFFGVLSCKATSSSSDTTTASIVISEGSSDVSSASSESSSSEVDTRRYQVTNGNFETGDLSGWEVIRGDAFSDTDVVDFENVNPSVAYNKAGYYFLYSQNESREGILRSSSFVIGGSGIITFKLGGAYLSALTYVSFIDASTEVELYRVSNQLFNVPNSGDLAYRVENMNDYYIDLSNLLGHEIKIQLVDQSTANYGYLVVDHFVTYYENRPDLSAYTKASDVKPVFSDYAGTPTALYNGDFNLGLSGYTVIGEEGVFKTSHINASKRLSNRADETKIGVLRSSAFKATNQLLASIRLGATKHRDVTYVSLKEVGTNHEVFRFFSDRWKDTDEEATHLYYIDLVPYKHKALYFEFVDNSRGDWGLLTIEQIKTDYTSLPAINDEIAFNLLSFDTNDYTYTVMRNYVDPLFESISDETTRITVQKTFYATLDGISNHKGNWPSVVQSNKRNGTTFIITGDINAMWLRDSSAQVLPYLQFMNMDKDVQMMIKGLLLRQFELLRRQQYANAFSHDGSVFELKFEIDSLMYPLWLAGKYYDITHDDSIFDSFFQITLRKVLETLENERSHDDANYRITNESDRAAGPHEVNTESGLIWSGYRPSDDVNYYKFFIPGNMFAVATLEKIALLLDEIDRFPMEKNIAMTMASEVRTAIETYATYHHSRYGKIYAFEVNGFSSDVNSADGKLLMDAANIPSLLAIPWLGYAANNDPTYLNTRAFILSKDNPYYYEGTYAKGIGDPHDSIGGTNPHPDIPVPWHMALAMQGLTTDDQAEIATMIEYMTNTTAGTYVMHEAFNANNPSEYSREWFTWPCALYAHLYLTKILNINLLEEEPL
;
A
#
# COMPACT_ATOMS: atom_id res chain seq x y z
N MET A 1 -8.45 -19.50 44.36
CA MET A 1 -8.75 -18.34 45.24
C MET A 1 -8.02 -17.14 44.64
N ALA A 2 -8.55 -15.93 44.48
CA ALA A 2 -9.92 -15.40 44.62
C ALA A 2 -10.11 -14.36 43.48
N GLN A 3 -11.14 -14.50 42.64
CA GLN A 3 -12.40 -13.73 42.67
C GLN A 3 -12.31 -12.20 42.43
N LYS A 4 -13.08 -11.77 41.41
CA LYS A 4 -13.72 -10.45 41.20
C LYS A 4 -12.86 -9.25 40.79
N ARG A 5 -13.04 -8.81 39.52
CA ARG A 5 -13.58 -7.47 39.17
C ARG A 5 -13.80 -7.32 37.65
N TYR A 6 -14.93 -7.81 37.12
CA TYR A 6 -15.54 -7.28 35.90
C TYR A 6 -17.05 -7.47 35.97
N PHE A 7 -17.79 -6.35 35.99
CA PHE A 7 -19.25 -6.33 35.82
C PHE A 7 -19.70 -4.95 35.34
N THR A 8 -20.70 -4.95 34.45
CA THR A 8 -21.56 -3.82 34.07
C THR A 8 -21.01 -2.81 33.05
N LYS A 9 -21.23 -3.10 31.76
CA LYS A 9 -21.72 -2.10 30.77
C LYS A 9 -22.31 -2.77 29.51
N ILE A 10 -23.34 -3.60 29.70
CA ILE A 10 -24.31 -3.96 28.64
C ILE A 10 -25.70 -3.77 29.24
N PHE A 11 -26.42 -2.73 28.81
CA PHE A 11 -27.88 -2.69 28.78
C PHE A 11 -28.37 -1.43 28.02
N VAL A 12 -29.49 -1.58 27.31
CA VAL A 12 -30.24 -0.61 26.50
C VAL A 12 -29.86 -0.54 25.01
N LEU A 13 -30.22 -1.61 24.28
CA LEU A 13 -30.60 -1.53 22.87
C LEU A 13 -31.52 -2.69 22.50
N LEU A 14 -32.85 -2.50 22.67
CA LEU A 14 -33.95 -3.28 22.06
C LEU A 14 -35.30 -2.83 22.65
N ILE A 15 -36.08 -2.08 21.87
CA ILE A 15 -37.57 -2.11 21.78
C ILE A 15 -38.01 -1.03 20.78
N SER A 16 -39.01 -1.37 19.95
CA SER A 16 -39.73 -0.47 19.03
C SER A 16 -39.02 0.02 17.76
N PHE A 17 -38.88 -0.89 16.78
CA PHE A 17 -38.87 -0.51 15.37
C PHE A 17 -39.98 -1.27 14.62
N PHE A 18 -41.20 -0.71 14.59
CA PHE A 18 -42.29 -1.21 13.73
C PHE A 18 -43.33 -0.12 13.43
N GLY A 19 -43.36 0.33 12.17
CA GLY A 19 -44.56 0.74 11.43
C GLY A 19 -45.23 2.09 11.75
N VAL A 20 -45.31 2.98 10.76
CA VAL A 20 -46.45 3.09 9.80
C VAL A 20 -46.45 4.48 9.12
N LEU A 21 -46.60 4.52 7.79
CA LEU A 21 -46.95 5.75 7.06
C LEU A 21 -48.46 6.05 7.16
N SER A 22 -48.84 7.32 7.34
CA SER A 22 -49.94 7.94 6.56
C SER A 22 -50.12 9.45 6.78
N CYS A 23 -50.57 10.13 5.72
CA CYS A 23 -50.91 11.54 5.67
C CYS A 23 -52.09 11.94 6.56
N LYS A 24 -52.09 13.19 7.08
CA LYS A 24 -53.08 14.23 6.68
C LYS A 24 -52.73 15.63 7.23
N ALA A 25 -53.35 16.64 6.62
CA ALA A 25 -53.09 18.07 6.81
C ALA A 25 -54.09 18.75 7.79
N THR A 26 -53.96 20.08 7.94
CA THR A 26 -54.87 21.05 8.61
C THR A 26 -54.91 20.98 10.16
N SER A 27 -55.04 22.07 10.93
CA SER A 27 -54.99 23.52 10.65
C SER A 27 -54.98 24.35 11.95
N SER A 28 -54.43 25.58 11.89
CA SER A 28 -54.84 26.81 12.63
C SER A 28 -54.98 26.86 14.17
N SER A 29 -54.40 27.93 14.75
CA SER A 29 -54.88 28.73 15.90
C SER A 29 -54.98 28.06 17.29
N SER A 30 -54.86 28.75 18.43
CA SER A 30 -54.29 30.06 18.82
C SER A 30 -54.43 30.17 20.35
N ASP A 31 -53.62 30.99 21.02
CA ASP A 31 -53.91 31.55 22.37
C ASP A 31 -54.00 30.54 23.56
N THR A 32 -53.76 30.89 24.83
CA THR A 32 -53.24 32.11 25.48
C THR A 32 -52.84 31.77 26.94
N THR A 33 -51.79 32.41 27.48
CA THR A 33 -51.65 32.84 28.92
C THR A 33 -51.65 31.75 30.04
N THR A 34 -51.12 31.94 31.25
CA THR A 34 -50.70 33.14 32.01
C THR A 34 -49.78 32.78 33.20
N ALA A 35 -49.05 33.78 33.73
CA ALA A 35 -48.73 34.00 35.16
C ALA A 35 -47.75 33.02 35.86
N SER A 36 -46.95 33.40 36.87
CA SER A 36 -46.60 34.68 37.55
C SER A 36 -45.33 34.40 38.42
N ILE A 37 -44.54 35.32 39.02
CA ILE A 37 -44.75 36.26 40.15
C ILE A 37 -43.40 37.04 40.30
N VAL A 38 -43.25 38.36 40.07
CA VAL A 38 -43.30 39.56 40.98
C VAL A 38 -42.47 39.44 42.29
N ILE A 39 -41.49 40.31 42.63
CA ILE A 39 -41.56 41.50 43.55
C ILE A 39 -40.10 42.04 43.68
N SER A 40 -39.74 43.24 43.15
CA SER A 40 -39.42 44.56 43.81
C SER A 40 -38.18 44.59 44.75
N GLU A 41 -37.42 45.68 44.99
CA GLU A 41 -37.54 47.16 44.82
C GLU A 41 -36.17 47.75 44.32
N GLY A 42 -35.97 49.02 43.92
CA GLY A 42 -36.79 50.24 44.00
C GLY A 42 -36.25 51.44 43.15
N SER A 43 -36.81 52.64 43.38
CA SER A 43 -36.66 53.92 42.63
C SER A 43 -35.23 54.54 42.66
N SER A 44 -34.78 55.54 41.89
CA SER A 44 -35.38 56.76 41.25
C SER A 44 -34.26 57.49 40.42
N ASP A 45 -34.46 58.36 39.40
CA ASP A 45 -35.66 58.82 38.66
C ASP A 45 -35.35 59.63 37.35
N VAL A 46 -36.39 59.79 36.50
CA VAL A 46 -36.72 60.94 35.59
C VAL A 46 -35.80 61.42 34.43
N SER A 47 -36.23 61.05 33.21
CA SER A 47 -36.24 61.83 31.92
C SER A 47 -34.92 62.16 31.19
N SER A 48 -34.86 62.24 29.85
CA SER A 48 -35.90 62.12 28.81
C SER A 48 -35.38 61.37 27.58
N ALA A 49 -36.09 60.35 27.10
CA ALA A 49 -35.70 59.61 25.89
C ALA A 49 -36.13 60.35 24.60
N SER A 50 -35.16 60.69 23.75
CA SER A 50 -35.38 60.92 22.32
C SER A 50 -35.36 59.59 21.57
N SER A 51 -36.17 59.48 20.52
CA SER A 51 -36.27 58.31 19.67
C SER A 51 -34.97 57.99 18.92
N GLU A 52 -34.48 56.76 19.06
CA GLU A 52 -33.54 56.15 18.12
C GLU A 52 -34.10 54.81 17.62
N SER A 53 -34.11 54.65 16.30
CA SER A 53 -34.50 53.43 15.63
C SER A 53 -33.33 52.44 15.65
N SER A 54 -33.50 51.29 16.30
CA SER A 54 -32.51 50.21 16.27
C SER A 54 -32.50 49.54 14.89
N SER A 55 -31.62 49.99 14.00
CA SER A 55 -31.20 49.20 12.84
C SER A 55 -30.30 48.06 13.33
N SER A 56 -30.80 46.83 13.28
CA SER A 56 -29.96 45.65 13.47
C SER A 56 -29.00 45.53 12.30
N GLU A 57 -27.71 45.83 12.51
CA GLU A 57 -26.68 45.57 11.51
C GLU A 57 -26.66 44.08 11.17
N VAL A 58 -26.78 43.76 9.88
CA VAL A 58 -26.68 42.39 9.39
C VAL A 58 -25.21 42.00 9.41
N ASP A 59 -24.86 40.93 10.12
CA ASP A 59 -23.50 40.41 10.09
C ASP A 59 -23.18 39.85 8.70
N THR A 60 -22.42 40.61 7.92
CA THR A 60 -22.05 40.26 6.55
C THR A 60 -20.85 39.33 6.46
N ARG A 61 -20.13 39.09 7.57
CA ARG A 61 -18.88 38.31 7.57
C ARG A 61 -19.07 36.87 7.10
N ARG A 62 -20.22 36.26 7.42
CA ARG A 62 -20.63 34.92 6.94
C ARG A 62 -20.75 34.79 5.41
N TYR A 63 -20.75 35.89 4.67
CA TYR A 63 -20.81 35.91 3.20
C TYR A 63 -19.46 36.24 2.55
N GLN A 64 -18.45 36.62 3.33
CA GLN A 64 -17.09 36.90 2.87
C GLN A 64 -16.17 35.71 3.14
N VAL A 65 -15.40 35.31 2.14
CA VAL A 65 -14.27 34.39 2.34
C VAL A 65 -13.19 35.07 3.20
N THR A 66 -12.59 34.33 4.14
CA THR A 66 -11.47 34.84 4.94
C THR A 66 -10.26 35.07 4.03
N ASN A 67 -9.64 36.24 4.12
CA ASN A 67 -8.41 36.57 3.37
C ASN A 67 -8.51 36.31 1.85
N GLY A 68 -9.65 36.63 1.24
CA GLY A 68 -9.85 36.48 -0.21
C GLY A 68 -8.96 37.38 -1.08
N ASN A 69 -8.31 38.37 -0.46
CA ASN A 69 -7.40 39.32 -1.10
C ASN A 69 -5.93 39.13 -0.68
N PHE A 70 -5.59 38.10 0.11
CA PHE A 70 -4.22 37.77 0.53
C PHE A 70 -3.44 38.90 1.26
N GLU A 71 -4.09 40.00 1.65
CA GLU A 71 -3.48 41.19 2.28
C GLU A 71 -2.92 40.94 3.69
N THR A 72 -3.06 39.73 4.24
CA THR A 72 -2.31 39.31 5.44
C THR A 72 -0.84 39.04 5.15
N GLY A 73 -0.46 38.83 3.89
CA GLY A 73 0.88 38.39 3.49
C GLY A 73 1.14 36.90 3.74
N ASP A 74 0.09 36.11 3.95
CA ASP A 74 0.13 34.67 4.22
C ASP A 74 -1.15 33.97 3.73
N LEU A 75 -1.24 32.64 3.88
CA LEU A 75 -2.41 31.84 3.52
C LEU A 75 -3.47 31.76 4.64
N SER A 76 -3.49 32.69 5.61
CA SER A 76 -4.48 32.70 6.69
C SER A 76 -5.91 32.53 6.17
N GLY A 77 -6.66 31.55 6.67
CA GLY A 77 -8.01 31.25 6.19
C GLY A 77 -8.09 30.36 4.94
N TRP A 78 -6.96 29.87 4.45
CA TRP A 78 -6.85 28.84 3.41
C TRP A 78 -6.08 27.61 3.94
N GLU A 79 -6.28 26.47 3.31
CA GLU A 79 -5.74 25.16 3.70
C GLU A 79 -5.11 24.48 2.47
N VAL A 80 -3.86 24.01 2.60
CA VAL A 80 -3.19 23.21 1.56
C VAL A 80 -3.68 21.77 1.69
N ILE A 81 -4.50 21.33 0.73
CA ILE A 81 -5.16 20.02 0.72
C ILE A 81 -4.25 18.93 0.15
N ARG A 82 -3.38 19.29 -0.80
CA ARG A 82 -2.43 18.38 -1.46
C ARG A 82 -1.25 19.17 -2.01
N GLY A 83 -0.08 18.53 -2.02
CA GLY A 83 1.12 19.02 -2.73
C GLY A 83 1.80 20.21 -2.06
N ASP A 84 2.73 20.83 -2.77
CA ASP A 84 3.58 21.91 -2.27
C ASP A 84 3.60 23.17 -3.17
N ALA A 85 2.74 23.23 -4.21
CA ALA A 85 2.61 24.40 -5.09
C ALA A 85 2.08 25.68 -4.41
N PHE A 86 1.59 25.58 -3.16
CA PHE A 86 1.10 26.70 -2.38
C PHE A 86 1.69 26.71 -0.97
N SER A 87 2.21 27.86 -0.56
CA SER A 87 2.73 28.14 0.77
C SER A 87 2.59 29.64 1.10
N ASP A 88 2.81 30.03 2.36
CA ASP A 88 2.85 31.45 2.73
C ASP A 88 3.91 32.24 1.94
N THR A 89 4.97 31.57 1.46
CA THR A 89 6.03 32.22 0.66
C THR A 89 5.63 32.52 -0.78
N ASP A 90 4.49 31.98 -1.24
CA ASP A 90 3.91 32.26 -2.56
C ASP A 90 2.94 33.47 -2.54
N VAL A 91 2.71 34.07 -1.37
CA VAL A 91 2.00 35.36 -1.22
C VAL A 91 3.02 36.50 -1.34
N VAL A 92 2.96 37.24 -2.44
CA VAL A 92 4.02 38.17 -2.89
C VAL A 92 3.49 39.58 -3.15
N ASP A 93 4.38 40.58 -3.12
CA ASP A 93 4.04 42.01 -3.25
C ASP A 93 4.43 42.65 -4.60
N PHE A 94 4.79 41.84 -5.59
CA PHE A 94 5.38 42.29 -6.85
C PHE A 94 4.52 43.33 -7.61
N GLU A 95 5.15 44.36 -8.17
CA GLU A 95 4.45 45.40 -8.93
C GLU A 95 4.26 45.04 -10.41
N ASN A 96 5.31 44.54 -11.05
CA ASN A 96 5.35 44.34 -12.50
C ASN A 96 5.92 42.98 -12.86
N VAL A 97 5.26 42.30 -13.81
CA VAL A 97 5.74 41.05 -14.41
C VAL A 97 7.01 41.30 -15.21
N ASN A 98 7.04 42.43 -15.92
CA ASN A 98 8.16 42.92 -16.71
C ASN A 98 8.10 44.46 -16.76
N PRO A 99 9.13 45.17 -17.27
CA PRO A 99 9.20 46.64 -17.21
C PRO A 99 8.03 47.42 -17.84
N SER A 100 7.17 46.78 -18.64
CA SER A 100 6.02 47.40 -19.31
C SER A 100 4.65 46.88 -18.84
N VAL A 101 4.59 45.83 -18.01
CA VAL A 101 3.34 45.13 -17.66
C VAL A 101 3.23 44.92 -16.14
N ALA A 102 2.26 45.60 -15.54
CA ALA A 102 1.90 45.43 -14.12
C ALA A 102 1.17 44.09 -13.89
N TYR A 103 1.26 43.53 -12.68
CA TYR A 103 0.50 42.31 -12.31
C TYR A 103 -1.03 42.54 -12.24
N ASN A 104 -1.50 43.79 -12.21
CA ASN A 104 -2.90 44.18 -12.00
C ASN A 104 -3.50 43.67 -10.67
N LYS A 105 -2.67 43.54 -9.62
CA LYS A 105 -3.11 43.26 -8.23
C LYS A 105 -3.97 44.39 -7.66
N ALA A 106 -4.75 44.11 -6.62
CA ALA A 106 -5.61 45.05 -5.91
C ALA A 106 -5.29 45.08 -4.40
N GLY A 107 -4.23 45.80 -4.07
CA GLY A 107 -3.68 45.88 -2.71
C GLY A 107 -2.16 45.88 -2.76
N TYR A 108 -1.55 45.31 -1.73
CA TYR A 108 -0.11 45.06 -1.67
C TYR A 108 0.25 43.62 -2.04
N TYR A 109 -0.55 42.63 -1.66
CA TYR A 109 -0.22 41.22 -1.79
C TYR A 109 -1.14 40.49 -2.78
N PHE A 110 -0.65 39.39 -3.34
CA PHE A 110 -1.42 38.44 -4.14
C PHE A 110 -0.76 37.06 -4.11
N LEU A 111 -1.51 36.01 -4.47
CA LEU A 111 -0.97 34.65 -4.52
C LEU A 111 -0.42 34.33 -5.91
N TYR A 112 0.81 33.81 -5.97
CA TYR A 112 1.49 33.40 -7.20
C TYR A 112 2.23 32.08 -6.97
N SER A 113 1.69 30.95 -7.48
CA SER A 113 2.35 29.63 -7.42
C SER A 113 3.52 29.52 -8.42
N GLN A 114 4.52 30.40 -8.28
CA GLN A 114 5.58 30.59 -9.29
C GLN A 114 6.38 29.31 -9.60
N ASN A 115 6.51 28.38 -8.65
CA ASN A 115 7.26 27.16 -8.87
C ASN A 115 6.47 26.14 -9.70
N GLU A 116 6.54 26.34 -11.01
CA GLU A 116 5.98 25.48 -12.05
C GLU A 116 6.45 24.01 -11.99
N SER A 117 7.44 23.63 -11.18
CA SER A 117 7.78 22.20 -11.00
C SER A 117 6.88 21.44 -10.02
N ARG A 118 5.94 22.13 -9.37
CA ARG A 118 5.09 21.59 -8.29
C ARG A 118 3.65 21.39 -8.73
N GLU A 119 2.92 20.58 -7.98
CA GLU A 119 1.47 20.49 -8.03
C GLU A 119 0.89 20.77 -6.65
N GLY A 120 -0.37 21.21 -6.59
CA GLY A 120 -1.07 21.34 -5.33
C GLY A 120 -2.55 21.71 -5.45
N ILE A 121 -3.21 21.71 -4.30
CA ILE A 121 -4.60 22.16 -4.14
C ILE A 121 -4.66 23.03 -2.88
N LEU A 122 -5.09 24.29 -3.03
CA LEU A 122 -5.39 25.20 -1.93
C LEU A 122 -6.90 25.40 -1.80
N ARG A 123 -7.45 25.43 -0.59
CA ARG A 123 -8.89 25.52 -0.34
C ARG A 123 -9.22 26.57 0.71
N SER A 124 -10.24 27.40 0.46
CA SER A 124 -10.64 28.47 1.38
C SER A 124 -11.45 27.95 2.58
N SER A 125 -11.52 28.76 3.63
CA SER A 125 -12.62 28.73 4.62
C SER A 125 -13.98 28.75 3.90
N SER A 126 -14.99 28.08 4.46
CA SER A 126 -16.35 28.13 3.90
C SER A 126 -17.04 29.48 4.15
N PHE A 127 -17.96 29.83 3.24
CA PHE A 127 -18.80 31.02 3.32
C PHE A 127 -20.15 30.76 2.65
N VAL A 128 -21.16 31.54 3.02
CA VAL A 128 -22.52 31.43 2.45
C VAL A 128 -22.67 32.37 1.26
N ILE A 129 -23.28 31.92 0.16
CA ILE A 129 -23.65 32.81 -0.96
C ILE A 129 -24.79 33.73 -0.51
N GLY A 130 -24.57 35.05 -0.55
CA GLY A 130 -25.52 36.06 -0.11
C GLY A 130 -25.63 37.28 -1.03
N GLY A 131 -26.59 38.16 -0.73
CA GLY A 131 -26.80 39.41 -1.48
C GLY A 131 -27.18 39.14 -2.93
N SER A 132 -26.39 39.67 -3.87
CA SER A 132 -26.57 39.48 -5.30
C SER A 132 -26.11 38.12 -5.85
N GLY A 133 -25.35 37.34 -5.07
CA GLY A 133 -24.73 36.09 -5.53
C GLY A 133 -23.64 36.26 -6.60
N ILE A 134 -23.17 37.48 -6.86
CA ILE A 134 -21.99 37.74 -7.70
C ILE A 134 -20.72 37.56 -6.85
N ILE A 135 -19.76 36.80 -7.37
CA ILE A 135 -18.38 36.78 -6.88
C ILE A 135 -17.49 37.43 -7.96
N THR A 136 -16.61 38.35 -7.56
CA THR A 136 -15.53 38.87 -8.42
C THR A 136 -14.18 38.39 -7.91
N PHE A 137 -13.22 38.25 -8.82
CA PHE A 137 -11.86 37.81 -8.53
C PHE A 137 -10.91 38.20 -9.66
N LYS A 138 -9.61 38.17 -9.39
CA LYS A 138 -8.54 38.38 -10.37
C LYS A 138 -7.84 37.05 -10.66
N LEU A 139 -7.57 36.76 -11.94
CA LEU A 139 -6.94 35.51 -12.38
C LEU A 139 -5.94 35.73 -13.53
N GLY A 140 -4.73 35.21 -13.34
CA GLY A 140 -3.66 34.99 -14.31
C GLY A 140 -3.15 33.54 -14.23
N GLY A 141 -2.20 33.19 -15.09
CA GLY A 141 -1.76 31.81 -15.29
C GLY A 141 -2.86 30.96 -15.92
N ALA A 142 -3.03 29.72 -15.45
CA ALA A 142 -4.10 28.79 -15.80
C ALA A 142 -4.26 28.47 -17.29
N TYR A 143 -3.16 28.21 -18.02
CA TYR A 143 -3.22 27.99 -19.46
C TYR A 143 -4.02 26.74 -19.84
N LEU A 144 -3.65 25.57 -19.30
CA LEU A 144 -4.33 24.31 -19.57
C LEU A 144 -5.44 24.07 -18.53
N SER A 145 -6.64 24.57 -18.84
CA SER A 145 -7.84 24.56 -17.97
C SER A 145 -8.32 23.20 -17.44
N ALA A 146 -7.79 22.08 -17.97
CA ALA A 146 -8.01 20.75 -17.42
C ALA A 146 -7.18 20.46 -16.15
N LEU A 147 -6.02 21.09 -16.03
CA LEU A 147 -5.03 20.90 -14.96
C LEU A 147 -4.97 22.08 -13.99
N THR A 148 -5.23 23.30 -14.48
CA THR A 148 -5.08 24.55 -13.71
C THR A 148 -6.34 25.40 -13.75
N TYR A 149 -6.95 25.64 -12.59
CA TYR A 149 -8.26 26.29 -12.51
C TYR A 149 -8.63 26.72 -11.08
N VAL A 150 -9.62 27.61 -10.99
CA VAL A 150 -10.35 27.89 -9.76
C VAL A 150 -11.68 27.11 -9.81
N SER A 151 -12.01 26.43 -8.72
CA SER A 151 -13.21 25.62 -8.56
C SER A 151 -14.04 26.15 -7.38
N PHE A 152 -15.35 26.13 -7.51
CA PHE A 152 -16.30 26.44 -6.44
C PHE A 152 -17.01 25.15 -6.06
N ILE A 153 -16.83 24.70 -4.82
CA ILE A 153 -17.32 23.40 -4.33
C ILE A 153 -18.34 23.59 -3.21
N ASP A 154 -19.33 22.70 -3.15
CA ASP A 154 -20.26 22.64 -2.02
C ASP A 154 -19.50 22.30 -0.73
N ALA A 155 -19.69 23.08 0.33
CA ALA A 155 -18.88 22.94 1.55
C ALA A 155 -19.13 21.64 2.33
N SER A 156 -20.25 20.96 2.06
CA SER A 156 -20.69 19.76 2.79
C SER A 156 -20.47 18.45 2.03
N THR A 157 -20.52 18.50 0.70
CA THR A 157 -20.44 17.32 -0.19
C THR A 157 -19.20 17.30 -1.08
N GLU A 158 -18.43 18.40 -1.13
CA GLU A 158 -17.28 18.61 -2.02
C GLU A 158 -17.58 18.44 -3.52
N VAL A 159 -18.87 18.44 -3.91
CA VAL A 159 -19.30 18.41 -5.31
C VAL A 159 -18.90 19.73 -5.99
N GLU A 160 -18.31 19.62 -7.18
CA GLU A 160 -17.89 20.76 -7.99
C GLU A 160 -19.12 21.43 -8.64
N LEU A 161 -19.42 22.63 -8.14
CA LEU A 161 -20.55 23.44 -8.58
C LEU A 161 -20.20 24.20 -9.86
N TYR A 162 -19.01 24.82 -9.90
CA TYR A 162 -18.50 25.62 -11.01
C TYR A 162 -16.98 25.51 -11.13
N ARG A 163 -16.44 25.53 -12.36
CA ARG A 163 -15.00 25.69 -12.62
C ARG A 163 -14.73 26.84 -13.57
N VAL A 164 -13.69 27.62 -13.28
CA VAL A 164 -13.25 28.74 -14.12
C VAL A 164 -11.74 28.68 -14.36
N SER A 165 -11.30 29.12 -15.54
CA SER A 165 -9.90 29.21 -15.94
C SER A 165 -9.62 30.57 -16.60
N ASN A 166 -8.36 30.86 -16.92
CA ASN A 166 -7.98 32.10 -17.60
C ASN A 166 -8.36 32.06 -19.09
N GLN A 167 -9.62 32.35 -19.39
CA GLN A 167 -10.18 32.39 -20.75
C GLN A 167 -9.56 33.47 -21.65
N LEU A 168 -8.83 34.42 -21.06
CA LEU A 168 -8.20 35.52 -21.76
C LEU A 168 -6.69 35.30 -21.92
N PHE A 169 -6.18 34.11 -21.57
CA PHE A 169 -4.76 33.79 -21.62
C PHE A 169 -4.16 34.09 -23.00
N ASN A 170 -3.07 34.84 -23.02
CA ASN A 170 -2.39 35.27 -24.25
C ASN A 170 -0.90 35.50 -24.01
N VAL A 171 -0.06 34.88 -24.86
CA VAL A 171 1.39 35.03 -24.88
C VAL A 171 1.82 35.81 -26.14
N PRO A 172 1.66 37.15 -26.18
CA PRO A 172 2.22 37.97 -27.24
C PRO A 172 3.74 38.11 -27.06
N ASN A 173 4.39 38.83 -27.99
CA ASN A 173 5.77 39.27 -27.79
C ASN A 173 5.91 40.03 -26.46
N SER A 174 6.99 39.77 -25.72
CA SER A 174 7.21 40.33 -24.39
C SER A 174 7.22 41.87 -24.40
N GLY A 175 6.48 42.48 -23.47
CA GLY A 175 6.37 43.93 -23.31
C GLY A 175 5.14 44.60 -23.95
N ASP A 176 4.21 43.82 -24.52
CA ASP A 176 2.90 44.30 -25.01
C ASP A 176 1.86 44.44 -23.88
N LEU A 177 0.98 45.44 -23.95
CA LEU A 177 -0.19 45.57 -23.07
C LEU A 177 -1.26 44.48 -23.32
N ALA A 178 -1.17 43.77 -24.45
CA ALA A 178 -1.98 42.59 -24.75
C ALA A 178 -1.51 41.31 -24.03
N TYR A 179 -0.44 41.37 -23.25
CA TYR A 179 0.06 40.26 -22.42
C TYR A 179 -1.00 39.87 -21.38
N ARG A 180 -1.27 38.56 -21.25
CA ARG A 180 -2.30 38.01 -20.33
C ARG A 180 -1.87 36.65 -19.78
N VAL A 181 -0.62 36.58 -19.32
CA VAL A 181 -0.04 35.38 -18.68
C VAL A 181 -0.21 35.55 -17.17
N GLU A 182 0.80 36.04 -16.45
CA GLU A 182 0.78 36.24 -15.00
C GLU A 182 0.02 37.50 -14.57
N ASN A 183 -0.11 38.48 -15.45
CA ASN A 183 -0.89 39.68 -15.16
C ASN A 183 -2.38 39.36 -15.14
N MET A 184 -3.01 39.62 -14.00
CA MET A 184 -4.32 39.10 -13.69
C MET A 184 -5.43 39.87 -14.43
N ASN A 185 -6.42 39.14 -14.92
CA ASN A 185 -7.61 39.70 -15.55
C ASN A 185 -8.76 39.73 -14.54
N ASP A 186 -9.57 40.78 -14.60
CA ASP A 186 -10.74 40.95 -13.75
C ASP A 186 -11.91 40.07 -14.23
N TYR A 187 -12.33 39.12 -13.39
CA TYR A 187 -13.39 38.16 -13.65
C TYR A 187 -14.56 38.27 -12.68
N TYR A 188 -15.75 37.85 -13.12
CA TYR A 188 -16.88 37.60 -12.25
C TYR A 188 -17.60 36.30 -12.60
N ILE A 189 -18.22 35.69 -11.60
CA ILE A 189 -19.16 34.58 -11.75
C ILE A 189 -20.50 34.93 -11.09
N ASP A 190 -21.60 34.46 -11.69
CA ASP A 190 -22.97 34.71 -11.24
C ASP A 190 -23.51 33.42 -10.61
N LEU A 191 -23.46 33.34 -9.28
CA LEU A 191 -23.90 32.21 -8.45
C LEU A 191 -25.24 32.52 -7.75
N SER A 192 -26.04 33.44 -8.31
CA SER A 192 -27.35 33.84 -7.75
C SER A 192 -28.35 32.68 -7.63
N ASN A 193 -28.15 31.60 -8.38
CA ASN A 193 -28.88 30.34 -8.26
C ASN A 193 -28.53 29.52 -7.00
N LEU A 194 -27.45 29.87 -6.29
CA LEU A 194 -26.95 29.19 -5.08
C LEU A 194 -27.13 30.03 -3.81
N LEU A 195 -27.94 31.10 -3.82
CA LEU A 195 -28.19 31.94 -2.65
C LEU A 195 -28.62 31.09 -1.43
N GLY A 196 -27.91 31.26 -0.32
CA GLY A 196 -28.09 30.52 0.92
C GLY A 196 -27.30 29.21 1.04
N HIS A 197 -26.64 28.73 -0.03
CA HIS A 197 -25.72 27.60 0.04
C HIS A 197 -24.39 28.01 0.69
N GLU A 198 -23.78 27.08 1.42
CA GLU A 198 -22.42 27.21 1.95
C GLU A 198 -21.43 26.54 1.00
N ILE A 199 -20.41 27.27 0.57
CA ILE A 199 -19.43 26.80 -0.43
C ILE A 199 -17.99 27.11 0.02
N LYS A 200 -17.02 26.52 -0.69
CA LYS A 200 -15.59 26.86 -0.60
C LYS A 200 -15.04 27.20 -1.99
N ILE A 201 -14.01 28.02 -2.04
CA ILE A 201 -13.16 28.22 -3.22
C ILE A 201 -11.99 27.24 -3.14
N GLN A 202 -11.64 26.61 -4.25
CA GLN A 202 -10.50 25.72 -4.36
C GLN A 202 -9.65 26.12 -5.56
N LEU A 203 -8.39 26.43 -5.32
CA LEU A 203 -7.36 26.66 -6.33
C LEU A 203 -6.71 25.31 -6.64
N VAL A 204 -6.62 24.96 -7.92
CA VAL A 204 -6.06 23.67 -8.34
C VAL A 204 -4.95 23.91 -9.35
N ASP A 205 -3.78 23.34 -9.03
CA ASP A 205 -2.56 23.40 -9.83
C ASP A 205 -2.05 21.97 -10.01
N GLN A 206 -2.25 21.39 -11.20
CA GLN A 206 -1.82 20.02 -11.55
C GLN A 206 -0.91 19.99 -12.79
N SER A 207 -0.14 21.04 -13.04
CA SER A 207 0.58 21.23 -14.30
C SER A 207 2.03 21.64 -14.09
N THR A 208 2.93 20.66 -14.13
CA THR A 208 4.37 20.87 -13.91
C THR A 208 5.14 21.57 -15.06
N ALA A 209 4.41 22.23 -15.97
CA ALA A 209 4.93 22.88 -17.19
C ALA A 209 3.89 23.77 -17.90
N ASN A 210 4.37 24.58 -18.86
CA ASN A 210 3.61 25.32 -19.89
C ASN A 210 2.69 26.46 -19.40
N TYR A 211 3.20 27.34 -18.55
CA TYR A 211 2.40 28.35 -17.82
C TYR A 211 1.32 27.67 -16.96
N GLY A 212 1.75 26.58 -16.33
CA GLY A 212 0.97 25.60 -15.59
C GLY A 212 0.64 25.99 -14.16
N TYR A 213 0.70 27.27 -13.80
CA TYR A 213 0.52 27.74 -12.43
C TYR A 213 -0.65 28.72 -12.31
N LEU A 214 -0.97 29.14 -11.08
CA LEU A 214 -2.03 30.11 -10.78
C LEU A 214 -1.45 31.43 -10.26
N VAL A 215 -2.06 32.54 -10.72
CA VAL A 215 -1.87 33.87 -10.15
C VAL A 215 -3.25 34.41 -9.80
N VAL A 216 -3.56 34.59 -8.52
CA VAL A 216 -4.91 34.98 -8.07
C VAL A 216 -4.90 36.03 -6.98
N ASP A 217 -5.96 36.83 -6.98
CA ASP A 217 -6.13 37.94 -6.05
C ASP A 217 -7.61 38.33 -5.91
N HIS A 218 -7.93 39.07 -4.86
CA HIS A 218 -9.12 39.91 -4.73
C HIS A 218 -10.46 39.19 -4.95
N PHE A 219 -10.61 38.01 -4.33
CA PHE A 219 -11.89 37.32 -4.20
C PHE A 219 -12.86 38.13 -3.32
N VAL A 220 -13.83 38.81 -3.94
CA VAL A 220 -14.94 39.48 -3.25
C VAL A 220 -16.19 38.64 -3.43
N THR A 221 -16.64 37.99 -2.36
CA THR A 221 -17.69 36.97 -2.40
C THR A 221 -19.07 37.48 -1.98
N TYR A 222 -19.15 38.73 -1.49
CA TYR A 222 -20.41 39.39 -1.13
C TYR A 222 -20.53 40.80 -1.71
N TYR A 223 -21.60 41.00 -2.48
CA TYR A 223 -22.15 42.31 -2.80
C TYR A 223 -23.63 42.33 -2.48
N GLU A 224 -24.08 43.25 -1.62
CA GLU A 224 -25.50 43.41 -1.24
C GLU A 224 -26.41 43.56 -2.46
N ASN A 225 -25.99 44.41 -3.40
CA ASN A 225 -26.63 44.65 -4.69
C ASN A 225 -25.67 44.29 -5.84
N ARG A 226 -26.18 43.98 -7.04
CA ARG A 226 -25.34 43.63 -8.19
C ARG A 226 -24.35 44.78 -8.49
N PRO A 227 -23.02 44.55 -8.47
CA PRO A 227 -22.03 45.60 -8.73
C PRO A 227 -22.02 46.01 -10.22
N ASP A 228 -21.32 47.11 -10.53
CA ASP A 228 -20.95 47.40 -11.92
C ASP A 228 -19.89 46.38 -12.38
N LEU A 229 -20.20 45.71 -13.49
CA LEU A 229 -19.41 44.63 -14.08
C LEU A 229 -18.90 44.99 -15.47
N SER A 230 -19.00 46.26 -15.89
CA SER A 230 -18.62 46.72 -17.24
C SER A 230 -17.14 46.51 -17.58
N ALA A 231 -16.26 46.48 -16.56
CA ALA A 231 -14.84 46.21 -16.69
C ALA A 231 -14.46 44.72 -16.50
N TYR A 232 -15.40 43.87 -16.06
CA TYR A 232 -15.13 42.47 -15.71
C TYR A 232 -15.52 41.52 -16.83
N THR A 233 -14.73 40.46 -17.01
CA THR A 233 -15.07 39.34 -17.89
C THR A 233 -15.96 38.36 -17.15
N LYS A 234 -17.08 37.95 -17.75
CA LYS A 234 -17.88 36.86 -17.19
C LYS A 234 -17.13 35.55 -17.38
N ALA A 235 -16.75 34.89 -16.30
CA ALA A 235 -16.18 33.55 -16.37
C ALA A 235 -17.25 32.55 -16.84
N SER A 236 -16.90 31.69 -17.80
CA SER A 236 -17.74 30.54 -18.15
C SER A 236 -17.39 29.34 -17.27
N ASP A 237 -18.40 28.55 -16.96
CA ASP A 237 -18.19 27.24 -16.36
C ASP A 237 -17.53 26.30 -17.38
N VAL A 238 -16.36 25.76 -17.01
CA VAL A 238 -15.58 24.80 -17.81
C VAL A 238 -15.47 23.42 -17.15
N LYS A 239 -16.30 23.16 -16.12
CA LYS A 239 -16.25 21.89 -15.38
C LYS A 239 -16.69 20.69 -16.26
N PRO A 240 -16.24 19.47 -15.94
CA PRO A 240 -16.74 18.25 -16.59
C PRO A 240 -18.26 18.11 -16.39
N VAL A 241 -19.01 17.89 -17.48
CA VAL A 241 -20.45 17.63 -17.43
C VAL A 241 -20.74 16.27 -18.05
N PHE A 242 -21.34 15.38 -17.26
CA PHE A 242 -21.78 14.05 -17.66
C PHE A 242 -23.30 14.00 -17.56
N SER A 243 -23.98 13.87 -18.70
CA SER A 243 -25.44 14.01 -18.81
C SER A 243 -26.23 12.84 -18.21
N ASP A 244 -25.54 11.78 -17.80
CA ASP A 244 -26.09 10.47 -17.48
C ASP A 244 -25.66 9.93 -16.11
N TYR A 245 -25.17 10.76 -15.17
CA TYR A 245 -24.63 10.31 -13.87
C TYR A 245 -25.47 9.25 -13.12
N ALA A 246 -26.80 9.37 -13.14
CA ALA A 246 -27.71 8.40 -12.50
C ALA A 246 -27.84 7.06 -13.26
N GLY A 247 -27.43 7.01 -14.52
CA GLY A 247 -27.49 5.87 -15.43
C GLY A 247 -26.15 5.50 -16.08
N THR A 248 -25.02 5.98 -15.54
CA THR A 248 -23.68 5.76 -16.08
C THR A 248 -23.40 4.27 -16.30
N PRO A 249 -22.95 3.86 -17.51
CA PRO A 249 -22.74 2.46 -17.86
C PRO A 249 -21.55 1.85 -17.10
N THR A 250 -21.50 0.53 -17.01
CA THR A 250 -20.35 -0.19 -16.43
C THR A 250 -19.13 -0.17 -17.37
N ALA A 251 -19.39 -0.38 -18.66
CA ALA A 251 -18.40 -0.29 -19.73
C ALA A 251 -18.26 1.14 -20.26
N LEU A 252 -17.01 1.61 -20.38
CA LEU A 252 -16.65 2.87 -21.01
C LEU A 252 -17.15 2.95 -22.46
N TYR A 253 -17.85 4.03 -22.82
CA TYR A 253 -18.29 4.23 -24.19
C TYR A 253 -17.10 4.54 -25.10
N ASN A 254 -16.97 3.80 -26.22
CA ASN A 254 -15.94 3.97 -27.25
C ASN A 254 -14.48 3.80 -26.73
N GLY A 255 -14.27 2.92 -25.73
CA GLY A 255 -12.93 2.53 -25.25
C GLY A 255 -12.04 1.79 -26.28
N ASP A 256 -12.64 1.38 -27.41
CA ASP A 256 -11.99 0.73 -28.55
C ASP A 256 -11.72 1.68 -29.74
N PHE A 257 -12.02 2.97 -29.60
CA PHE A 257 -11.92 4.00 -30.65
C PHE A 257 -12.60 3.66 -31.99
N ASN A 258 -13.55 2.72 -32.01
CA ASN A 258 -14.23 2.34 -33.25
C ASN A 258 -15.05 3.48 -33.85
N LEU A 259 -15.56 4.39 -33.00
CA LEU A 259 -16.35 5.57 -33.37
C LEU A 259 -15.50 6.86 -33.42
N GLY A 260 -14.19 6.74 -33.62
CA GLY A 260 -13.28 7.89 -33.59
C GLY A 260 -13.17 8.46 -32.18
N LEU A 261 -13.31 9.79 -32.05
CA LEU A 261 -13.38 10.49 -30.76
C LEU A 261 -14.81 10.68 -30.22
N SER A 262 -15.82 9.96 -30.73
CA SER A 262 -17.18 10.04 -30.18
C SER A 262 -17.17 9.71 -28.68
N GLY A 263 -17.81 10.55 -27.86
CA GLY A 263 -17.86 10.40 -26.41
C GLY A 263 -16.58 10.79 -25.66
N TYR A 264 -15.57 11.36 -26.32
CA TYR A 264 -14.42 12.00 -25.69
C TYR A 264 -14.51 13.52 -25.81
N THR A 265 -13.91 14.23 -24.84
CA THR A 265 -13.74 15.69 -24.87
C THR A 265 -12.26 16.02 -24.98
N VAL A 266 -11.90 16.92 -25.91
CA VAL A 266 -10.52 17.42 -26.08
C VAL A 266 -10.42 18.80 -25.46
N ILE A 267 -9.38 19.02 -24.65
CA ILE A 267 -9.12 20.28 -23.93
C ILE A 267 -7.66 20.65 -24.15
N GLY A 268 -7.36 21.93 -24.39
CA GLY A 268 -6.00 22.40 -24.72
C GLY A 268 -5.91 22.92 -26.15
N GLU A 269 -4.76 22.73 -26.79
CA GLU A 269 -4.43 23.35 -28.07
C GLU A 269 -5.16 22.69 -29.27
N GLU A 270 -5.47 23.49 -30.30
CA GLU A 270 -6.29 23.03 -31.42
C GLU A 270 -5.65 21.85 -32.17
N GLY A 271 -6.34 20.70 -32.13
CA GLY A 271 -5.92 19.49 -32.82
C GLY A 271 -4.80 18.69 -32.12
N VAL A 272 -4.55 18.92 -30.83
CA VAL A 272 -3.70 18.04 -29.98
C VAL A 272 -4.20 16.60 -29.99
N PHE A 273 -5.52 16.40 -29.97
CA PHE A 273 -6.17 15.11 -30.24
C PHE A 273 -7.23 15.28 -31.33
N LYS A 274 -7.20 14.45 -32.37
CA LYS A 274 -8.15 14.49 -33.50
C LYS A 274 -8.32 13.10 -34.11
N THR A 275 -9.44 12.86 -34.80
CA THR A 275 -9.76 11.54 -35.38
C THR A 275 -8.67 10.97 -36.31
N SER A 276 -7.87 11.81 -36.98
CA SER A 276 -6.76 11.34 -37.83
C SER A 276 -5.54 10.82 -37.06
N HIS A 277 -5.50 10.95 -35.72
CA HIS A 277 -4.55 10.27 -34.84
C HIS A 277 -4.91 8.81 -34.59
N ILE A 278 -6.11 8.36 -34.99
CA ILE A 278 -6.56 6.98 -34.82
C ILE A 278 -6.20 6.18 -36.08
N ASN A 279 -5.31 5.20 -35.94
CA ASN A 279 -4.84 4.38 -37.04
C ASN A 279 -5.81 3.22 -37.37
N ALA A 280 -5.48 2.44 -38.41
CA ALA A 280 -6.31 1.31 -38.86
C ALA A 280 -6.54 0.22 -37.80
N SER A 281 -5.59 0.06 -36.86
CA SER A 281 -5.67 -0.88 -35.72
C SER A 281 -6.41 -0.32 -34.51
N LYS A 282 -7.02 0.87 -34.63
CA LYS A 282 -7.72 1.60 -33.55
C LYS A 282 -6.83 2.05 -32.39
N ARG A 283 -5.54 2.26 -32.68
CA ARG A 283 -4.62 2.97 -31.81
C ARG A 283 -4.76 4.47 -32.01
N LEU A 284 -4.99 5.20 -30.93
CA LEU A 284 -4.84 6.66 -30.91
C LEU A 284 -3.38 6.98 -30.60
N SER A 285 -2.72 7.80 -31.44
CA SER A 285 -1.40 8.36 -31.18
C SER A 285 -1.33 9.80 -31.66
N ASN A 286 -1.05 10.74 -30.76
CA ASN A 286 -0.89 12.15 -31.11
C ASN A 286 0.51 12.52 -31.60
N ARG A 287 1.40 11.55 -31.88
CA ARG A 287 2.79 11.76 -32.37
C ARG A 287 2.93 12.77 -33.52
N ALA A 288 1.93 12.85 -34.40
CA ALA A 288 1.91 13.82 -35.51
C ALA A 288 1.75 15.30 -35.09
N ASP A 289 1.36 15.56 -33.84
CA ASP A 289 1.13 16.86 -33.22
C ASP A 289 1.80 16.94 -31.82
N GLU A 290 2.83 16.15 -31.54
CA GLU A 290 3.51 16.03 -30.21
C GLU A 290 4.09 17.33 -29.63
N THR A 291 4.09 18.42 -30.41
CA THR A 291 4.48 19.76 -29.91
C THR A 291 3.33 20.50 -29.23
N LYS A 292 2.12 19.93 -29.23
CA LYS A 292 0.91 20.51 -28.66
C LYS A 292 0.52 19.86 -27.34
N ILE A 293 -0.03 20.66 -26.44
CA ILE A 293 -0.51 20.19 -25.13
C ILE A 293 -2.03 20.11 -25.03
N GLY A 294 -2.50 19.18 -24.22
CA GLY A 294 -3.91 19.00 -23.91
C GLY A 294 -4.26 17.76 -23.12
N VAL A 295 -5.56 17.59 -22.88
CA VAL A 295 -6.15 16.46 -22.18
C VAL A 295 -7.25 15.86 -23.03
N LEU A 296 -7.19 14.54 -23.24
CA LEU A 296 -8.28 13.75 -23.79
C LEU A 296 -9.09 13.15 -22.62
N ARG A 297 -10.29 13.65 -22.39
CA ARG A 297 -11.20 13.17 -21.33
C ARG A 297 -12.16 12.13 -21.91
N SER A 298 -12.31 10.99 -21.24
CA SER A 298 -13.23 9.93 -21.64
C SER A 298 -14.69 10.21 -21.23
N SER A 299 -15.60 9.35 -21.71
CA SER A 299 -16.92 9.19 -21.10
C SER A 299 -16.79 8.68 -19.65
N ALA A 300 -17.88 8.78 -18.87
CA ALA A 300 -17.94 8.19 -17.54
C ALA A 300 -18.26 6.68 -17.60
N PHE A 301 -17.80 5.94 -16.60
CA PHE A 301 -18.13 4.54 -16.37
C PHE A 301 -18.31 4.26 -14.88
N LYS A 302 -19.02 3.19 -14.51
CA LYS A 302 -19.28 2.83 -13.12
C LYS A 302 -18.46 1.62 -12.68
N ALA A 303 -17.59 1.81 -11.70
CA ALA A 303 -16.74 0.76 -11.14
C ALA A 303 -17.60 -0.33 -10.47
N THR A 304 -17.68 -1.49 -11.11
CA THR A 304 -18.58 -2.60 -10.78
C THR A 304 -17.97 -3.95 -11.17
N ASN A 305 -18.73 -5.04 -10.99
CA ASN A 305 -18.33 -6.41 -11.35
C ASN A 305 -16.98 -6.81 -10.72
N GLN A 306 -15.99 -7.20 -11.51
CA GLN A 306 -14.67 -7.62 -10.99
C GLN A 306 -13.76 -6.45 -10.55
N LEU A 307 -14.27 -5.21 -10.53
CA LEU A 307 -13.57 -4.03 -10.00
C LEU A 307 -12.17 -3.82 -10.59
N LEU A 308 -12.03 -4.10 -11.89
CA LEU A 308 -10.81 -3.93 -12.66
C LEU A 308 -11.09 -3.10 -13.92
N ALA A 309 -10.20 -2.17 -14.23
CA ALA A 309 -10.05 -1.61 -15.56
C ALA A 309 -8.74 -2.08 -16.21
N SER A 310 -8.65 -1.98 -17.53
CA SER A 310 -7.42 -2.17 -18.28
C SER A 310 -7.30 -1.16 -19.42
N ILE A 311 -6.07 -0.90 -19.83
CA ILE A 311 -5.73 0.00 -20.93
C ILE A 311 -4.37 -0.40 -21.50
N ARG A 312 -4.20 -0.30 -22.82
CA ARG A 312 -2.87 -0.37 -23.43
C ARG A 312 -2.31 1.04 -23.63
N LEU A 313 -1.16 1.30 -23.04
CA LEU A 313 -0.49 2.60 -23.00
C LEU A 313 0.94 2.48 -23.56
N GLY A 314 1.29 3.34 -24.50
CA GLY A 314 2.62 3.39 -25.14
C GLY A 314 3.54 4.40 -24.47
N ALA A 315 4.24 5.22 -25.27
CA ALA A 315 5.15 6.23 -24.76
C ALA A 315 4.43 7.18 -23.77
N THR A 316 5.13 7.47 -22.67
CA THR A 316 4.85 8.53 -21.68
C THR A 316 6.19 8.86 -21.01
N LYS A 317 7.16 9.38 -21.78
CA LYS A 317 8.57 9.46 -21.35
C LYS A 317 8.75 10.22 -20.03
N HIS A 318 7.95 11.26 -19.82
CA HIS A 318 8.04 12.18 -18.69
C HIS A 318 6.77 12.05 -17.84
N ARG A 319 6.82 11.29 -16.74
CA ARG A 319 5.64 10.94 -15.92
C ARG A 319 4.89 12.16 -15.35
N ASP A 320 5.60 13.27 -15.15
CA ASP A 320 5.08 14.45 -14.47
C ASP A 320 4.26 15.35 -15.42
N VAL A 321 4.38 15.14 -16.74
CA VAL A 321 3.64 15.85 -17.80
C VAL A 321 2.89 14.93 -18.77
N THR A 322 3.22 13.64 -18.85
CA THR A 322 2.51 12.64 -19.68
C THR A 322 2.06 11.48 -18.81
N TYR A 323 0.74 11.38 -18.57
CA TYR A 323 0.17 10.41 -17.65
C TYR A 323 -1.31 10.13 -17.93
N VAL A 324 -1.83 9.09 -17.27
CA VAL A 324 -3.24 8.75 -17.22
C VAL A 324 -3.75 8.99 -15.81
N SER A 325 -4.79 9.81 -15.71
CA SER A 325 -5.50 10.13 -14.46
C SER A 325 -6.90 9.50 -14.49
N LEU A 326 -7.36 9.02 -13.34
CA LEU A 326 -8.74 8.57 -13.09
C LEU A 326 -9.37 9.50 -12.06
N LYS A 327 -10.52 10.08 -12.39
CA LYS A 327 -11.21 11.07 -11.55
C LYS A 327 -12.64 10.64 -11.23
N GLU A 328 -13.13 10.99 -10.05
CA GLU A 328 -14.53 10.76 -9.66
C GLU A 328 -15.47 11.80 -10.32
N VAL A 329 -16.57 11.33 -10.90
CA VAL A 329 -17.57 12.17 -11.55
C VAL A 329 -18.26 13.07 -10.53
N GLY A 330 -18.31 14.38 -10.82
CA GLY A 330 -19.04 15.37 -10.01
C GLY A 330 -18.19 16.04 -8.94
N THR A 331 -17.14 15.39 -8.43
CA THR A 331 -16.11 16.04 -7.57
C THR A 331 -14.85 16.39 -8.35
N ASN A 332 -14.57 15.68 -9.45
CA ASN A 332 -13.29 15.72 -10.19
C ASN A 332 -12.08 15.41 -9.29
N HIS A 333 -12.29 14.80 -8.12
CA HIS A 333 -11.19 14.34 -7.29
C HIS A 333 -10.36 13.29 -8.06
N GLU A 334 -9.05 13.51 -8.15
CA GLU A 334 -8.12 12.58 -8.79
C GLU A 334 -7.81 11.44 -7.82
N VAL A 335 -8.27 10.24 -8.15
CA VAL A 335 -8.18 9.07 -7.26
C VAL A 335 -7.05 8.12 -7.66
N PHE A 336 -6.66 8.11 -8.93
CA PHE A 336 -5.58 7.26 -9.43
C PHE A 336 -4.79 7.98 -10.52
N ARG A 337 -3.45 7.93 -10.47
CA ARG A 337 -2.58 8.40 -11.55
C ARG A 337 -1.53 7.35 -11.86
N PHE A 338 -1.25 7.08 -13.13
CA PHE A 338 -0.13 6.24 -13.55
C PHE A 338 0.42 6.65 -14.92
N PHE A 339 1.56 6.08 -15.29
CA PHE A 339 2.24 6.27 -16.57
C PHE A 339 2.77 4.91 -17.07
N SER A 340 3.31 4.86 -18.27
CA SER A 340 3.89 3.65 -18.85
C SER A 340 5.31 3.42 -18.32
N ASP A 341 5.43 2.80 -17.15
CA ASP A 341 6.71 2.55 -16.47
C ASP A 341 7.59 1.49 -17.17
N ARG A 342 7.00 0.67 -18.05
CA ARG A 342 7.68 -0.35 -18.88
C ARG A 342 8.17 0.14 -20.23
N TRP A 343 7.76 1.34 -20.65
CA TRP A 343 8.19 1.91 -21.93
C TRP A 343 9.67 2.28 -21.91
N LYS A 344 10.31 2.15 -23.08
CA LYS A 344 11.71 2.49 -23.36
C LYS A 344 11.83 2.99 -24.79
N ASP A 345 12.85 3.79 -25.10
CA ASP A 345 13.06 4.41 -26.42
C ASP A 345 12.96 3.43 -27.61
N THR A 346 13.37 2.17 -27.43
CA THR A 346 13.32 1.12 -28.47
C THR A 346 11.91 0.64 -28.82
N ASP A 347 10.92 0.94 -27.99
CA ASP A 347 9.53 0.51 -28.16
C ASP A 347 8.74 1.48 -29.07
N GLU A 348 9.24 2.70 -29.27
CA GLU A 348 8.55 3.78 -29.99
C GLU A 348 7.08 3.96 -29.55
N GLU A 349 6.12 3.67 -30.43
CA GLU A 349 4.67 3.74 -30.16
C GLU A 349 4.07 2.37 -29.77
N ALA A 350 4.89 1.37 -29.40
CA ALA A 350 4.39 0.11 -28.88
C ALA A 350 3.74 0.31 -27.51
N THR A 351 2.59 -0.34 -27.31
CA THR A 351 1.77 -0.22 -26.11
C THR A 351 1.97 -1.41 -25.19
N HIS A 352 2.02 -1.16 -23.89
CA HIS A 352 2.02 -2.16 -22.83
C HIS A 352 0.65 -2.22 -22.18
N LEU A 353 0.19 -3.41 -21.78
CA LEU A 353 -1.09 -3.57 -21.08
C LEU A 353 -0.92 -3.24 -19.60
N TYR A 354 -1.82 -2.42 -19.08
CA TYR A 354 -1.91 -2.09 -17.66
C TYR A 354 -3.32 -2.35 -17.16
N TYR A 355 -3.42 -2.95 -15.98
CA TYR A 355 -4.64 -3.15 -15.21
C TYR A 355 -4.64 -2.22 -14.00
N ILE A 356 -5.82 -1.70 -13.67
CA ILE A 356 -6.05 -0.75 -12.58
C ILE A 356 -7.05 -1.38 -11.62
N ASP A 357 -6.69 -1.46 -10.34
CA ASP A 357 -7.62 -1.85 -9.29
C ASP A 357 -8.64 -0.73 -9.02
N LEU A 358 -9.92 -1.12 -8.95
CA LEU A 358 -11.04 -0.24 -8.67
C LEU A 358 -11.79 -0.64 -7.39
N VAL A 359 -11.23 -1.50 -6.54
CA VAL A 359 -11.88 -1.94 -5.30
C VAL A 359 -12.18 -0.77 -4.36
N PRO A 360 -11.27 0.21 -4.13
CA PRO A 360 -11.56 1.43 -3.37
C PRO A 360 -12.71 2.28 -3.96
N TYR A 361 -13.04 2.10 -5.24
CA TYR A 361 -14.00 2.93 -5.98
C TYR A 361 -15.30 2.18 -6.29
N LYS A 362 -15.55 1.04 -5.65
CA LYS A 362 -16.77 0.23 -5.81
C LYS A 362 -18.04 1.09 -5.81
N HIS A 363 -18.82 0.97 -6.89
CA HIS A 363 -20.05 1.72 -7.19
C HIS A 363 -19.89 3.22 -7.50
N LYS A 364 -18.69 3.82 -7.44
CA LYS A 364 -18.43 5.19 -7.92
C LYS A 364 -18.53 5.26 -9.44
N ALA A 365 -18.88 6.44 -9.95
CA ALA A 365 -18.75 6.78 -11.36
C ALA A 365 -17.41 7.51 -11.56
N LEU A 366 -16.61 7.02 -12.50
CA LEU A 366 -15.25 7.47 -12.76
C LEU A 366 -15.07 7.81 -14.25
N TYR A 367 -14.04 8.56 -14.60
CA TYR A 367 -13.63 8.81 -15.98
C TYR A 367 -12.10 8.98 -16.07
N PHE A 368 -11.56 8.67 -17.24
CA PHE A 368 -10.14 8.88 -17.54
C PHE A 368 -9.89 10.28 -18.09
N GLU A 369 -8.75 10.83 -17.70
CA GLU A 369 -8.08 11.94 -18.37
C GLU A 369 -6.71 11.47 -18.82
N PHE A 370 -6.49 11.46 -20.13
CA PHE A 370 -5.19 11.20 -20.73
C PHE A 370 -4.51 12.54 -20.96
N VAL A 371 -3.48 12.81 -20.16
CA VAL A 371 -2.79 14.10 -20.10
C VAL A 371 -1.54 14.03 -20.96
N ASP A 372 -1.46 14.91 -21.96
CA ASP A 372 -0.22 15.26 -22.62
C ASP A 372 0.07 16.75 -22.42
N ASN A 373 0.91 17.04 -21.45
CA ASN A 373 1.41 18.37 -21.16
C ASN A 373 2.89 18.51 -21.57
N SER A 374 3.36 17.71 -22.53
CA SER A 374 4.73 17.81 -23.04
C SER A 374 4.78 18.49 -24.41
N ARG A 375 5.98 18.87 -24.84
CA ARG A 375 6.22 19.46 -26.17
C ARG A 375 7.41 18.76 -26.83
N GLY A 376 7.13 17.63 -27.45
CA GLY A 376 8.09 16.77 -28.14
C GLY A 376 8.83 15.81 -27.20
N ASP A 377 9.97 15.31 -27.66
CA ASP A 377 10.85 14.39 -26.91
C ASP A 377 10.15 13.10 -26.40
N TRP A 378 9.25 12.51 -27.18
CA TRP A 378 8.42 11.36 -26.77
C TRP A 378 7.53 11.59 -25.53
N GLY A 379 7.39 12.85 -25.10
CA GLY A 379 6.22 13.29 -24.38
C GLY A 379 5.05 13.37 -25.36
N LEU A 380 4.44 12.21 -25.59
CA LEU A 380 3.25 12.01 -26.41
C LEU A 380 2.36 10.97 -25.71
N LEU A 381 1.16 10.74 -26.20
CA LEU A 381 0.29 9.66 -25.74
C LEU A 381 -0.08 8.70 -26.87
N THR A 382 0.17 7.41 -26.64
CA THR A 382 -0.32 6.30 -27.47
C THR A 382 -1.23 5.40 -26.66
N ILE A 383 -2.49 5.26 -27.07
CA ILE A 383 -3.54 4.60 -26.28
C ILE A 383 -4.38 3.67 -27.16
N GLU A 384 -4.70 2.47 -26.66
CA GLU A 384 -5.66 1.55 -27.28
C GLU A 384 -6.32 0.62 -26.24
N GLN A 385 -7.42 -0.04 -26.64
CA GLN A 385 -8.06 -1.13 -25.88
C GLN A 385 -8.38 -0.81 -24.41
N ILE A 386 -9.10 0.29 -24.16
CA ILE A 386 -9.58 0.63 -22.82
C ILE A 386 -10.81 -0.22 -22.49
N LYS A 387 -10.80 -0.89 -21.34
CA LYS A 387 -11.90 -1.74 -20.86
C LYS A 387 -12.10 -1.51 -19.36
N THR A 388 -13.33 -1.29 -18.94
CA THR A 388 -13.66 -0.94 -17.53
C THR A 388 -14.65 -1.90 -16.87
N ASP A 389 -15.03 -2.96 -17.59
CA ASP A 389 -15.98 -3.95 -17.12
C ASP A 389 -15.45 -5.36 -17.42
N TYR A 390 -15.13 -6.08 -16.36
CA TYR A 390 -14.73 -7.48 -16.38
C TYR A 390 -15.78 -8.30 -15.63
N THR A 391 -16.28 -9.37 -16.26
CA THR A 391 -17.22 -10.32 -15.66
C THR A 391 -16.53 -11.49 -14.96
N SER A 392 -15.31 -11.82 -15.38
CA SER A 392 -14.40 -12.79 -14.75
C SER A 392 -13.02 -12.16 -14.54
N LEU A 393 -12.30 -12.57 -13.51
CA LEU A 393 -10.91 -12.16 -13.32
C LEU A 393 -10.06 -12.57 -14.54
N PRO A 394 -9.25 -11.66 -15.10
CA PRO A 394 -8.28 -12.00 -16.13
C PRO A 394 -7.03 -12.67 -15.53
N ALA A 395 -6.29 -13.40 -16.36
CA ALA A 395 -4.95 -13.84 -16.01
C ALA A 395 -4.01 -12.63 -16.05
N ILE A 396 -3.56 -12.16 -14.89
CA ILE A 396 -2.57 -11.09 -14.70
C ILE A 396 -1.32 -11.71 -14.08
N ASN A 397 -0.17 -11.30 -14.59
CA ASN A 397 1.15 -11.65 -14.06
C ASN A 397 1.78 -10.39 -13.44
N ASP A 398 2.25 -9.50 -14.30
CA ASP A 398 2.94 -8.25 -13.97
C ASP A 398 2.30 -7.00 -14.61
N GLU A 399 1.18 -7.17 -15.31
CA GLU A 399 0.51 -6.11 -16.08
C GLU A 399 -0.24 -5.07 -15.22
N ILE A 400 0.31 -4.65 -14.09
CA ILE A 400 -0.33 -3.75 -13.11
C ILE A 400 0.07 -2.28 -13.33
N ALA A 401 -0.90 -1.37 -13.23
CA ALA A 401 -0.65 0.06 -13.05
C ALA A 401 -0.44 0.36 -11.56
N PHE A 402 0.59 1.14 -11.25
CA PHE A 402 0.88 1.59 -9.88
C PHE A 402 0.36 3.01 -9.66
N ASN A 403 -0.39 3.24 -8.57
CA ASN A 403 -0.95 4.56 -8.28
C ASN A 403 0.13 5.53 -7.76
N LEU A 404 0.58 6.46 -8.61
CA LEU A 404 1.56 7.49 -8.24
C LEU A 404 1.12 8.38 -7.07
N LEU A 405 -0.19 8.44 -6.79
CA LEU A 405 -0.74 9.20 -5.65
C LEU A 405 -0.55 8.48 -4.31
N SER A 406 -0.07 7.23 -4.30
CA SER A 406 -0.02 6.35 -3.12
C SER A 406 1.40 5.99 -2.67
N PHE A 407 2.44 6.51 -3.31
CA PHE A 407 3.84 6.18 -3.01
C PHE A 407 4.65 7.44 -2.71
N ASP A 408 5.46 7.39 -1.65
CA ASP A 408 6.56 8.34 -1.48
C ASP A 408 7.72 7.92 -2.40
N THR A 409 8.46 8.90 -2.91
CA THR A 409 9.67 8.72 -3.75
C THR A 409 10.96 9.15 -3.03
N ASN A 410 10.84 9.63 -1.78
CA ASN A 410 11.95 9.88 -0.87
C ASN A 410 12.76 8.59 -0.59
N ASP A 411 14.00 8.77 -0.13
CA ASP A 411 14.81 7.66 0.39
C ASP A 411 14.36 7.32 1.80
N TYR A 412 14.07 6.03 2.04
CA TYR A 412 13.74 5.52 3.36
C TYR A 412 14.93 5.63 4.31
N THR A 413 14.75 6.40 5.37
CA THR A 413 15.76 6.66 6.41
C THR A 413 15.57 5.77 7.63
N TYR A 414 14.33 5.38 7.92
CA TYR A 414 13.91 4.68 9.14
C TYR A 414 14.25 5.46 10.42
N THR A 415 14.23 6.80 10.34
CA THR A 415 14.73 7.69 11.39
C THR A 415 13.96 7.54 12.72
N VAL A 416 12.66 7.28 12.66
CA VAL A 416 11.82 7.16 13.87
C VAL A 416 12.12 5.86 14.60
N MET A 417 12.25 4.76 13.87
CA MET A 417 12.69 3.46 14.38
C MET A 417 14.11 3.55 14.98
N ARG A 418 15.08 4.12 14.25
CA ARG A 418 16.48 4.24 14.72
C ARG A 418 16.58 5.02 16.02
N ASN A 419 15.94 6.19 16.10
CA ASN A 419 15.89 7.02 17.31
C ASN A 419 15.27 6.29 18.52
N TYR A 420 14.40 5.31 18.30
CA TYR A 420 13.82 4.48 19.36
C TYR A 420 14.74 3.33 19.79
N VAL A 421 15.31 2.57 18.85
CA VAL A 421 16.10 1.36 19.18
C VAL A 421 17.54 1.64 19.58
N ASP A 422 18.19 2.67 19.03
CA ASP A 422 19.62 2.92 19.26
C ASP A 422 19.94 3.16 20.75
N PRO A 423 19.19 3.98 21.51
CA PRO A 423 19.42 4.13 22.96
C PRO A 423 19.19 2.84 23.76
N LEU A 424 18.27 1.97 23.30
CA LEU A 424 18.01 0.68 23.94
C LEU A 424 19.18 -0.29 23.71
N PHE A 425 19.76 -0.30 22.50
CA PHE A 425 20.97 -1.05 22.22
C PHE A 425 22.19 -0.51 22.97
N GLU A 426 22.36 0.81 23.07
CA GLU A 426 23.42 1.43 23.88
C GLU A 426 23.36 1.04 25.37
N SER A 427 22.17 0.75 25.89
CA SER A 427 21.98 0.30 27.27
C SER A 427 22.48 -1.13 27.56
N ILE A 428 22.75 -1.94 26.52
CA ILE A 428 23.26 -3.31 26.66
C ILE A 428 24.70 -3.26 27.21
N SER A 429 24.88 -3.82 28.41
CA SER A 429 26.13 -3.72 29.17
C SER A 429 27.27 -4.59 28.62
N ASP A 430 26.94 -5.79 28.13
CA ASP A 430 27.93 -6.65 27.48
C ASP A 430 28.23 -6.13 26.06
N GLU A 431 29.51 -5.81 25.81
CA GLU A 431 29.95 -5.20 24.56
C GLU A 431 29.78 -6.13 23.36
N THR A 432 30.05 -7.43 23.52
CA THR A 432 29.93 -8.43 22.45
C THR A 432 28.47 -8.56 22.01
N THR A 433 27.56 -8.69 22.98
CA THR A 433 26.12 -8.75 22.77
C THR A 433 25.61 -7.46 22.15
N ARG A 434 25.99 -6.28 22.69
CA ARG A 434 25.60 -4.97 22.13
C ARG A 434 25.95 -4.84 20.66
N ILE A 435 27.21 -5.11 20.30
CA ILE A 435 27.69 -5.00 18.92
C ILE A 435 26.98 -6.03 18.02
N THR A 436 26.74 -7.25 18.52
CA THR A 436 26.03 -8.30 17.77
C THR A 436 24.57 -7.90 17.52
N VAL A 437 23.84 -7.42 18.52
CA VAL A 437 22.46 -6.94 18.39
C VAL A 437 22.37 -5.78 17.40
N GLN A 438 23.22 -4.75 17.53
CA GLN A 438 23.24 -3.61 16.61
C GLN A 438 23.48 -4.05 15.16
N LYS A 439 24.50 -4.88 14.92
CA LYS A 439 24.85 -5.32 13.57
C LYS A 439 23.84 -6.27 12.96
N THR A 440 23.32 -7.22 13.72
CA THR A 440 22.30 -8.16 13.22
C THR A 440 20.97 -7.46 12.96
N PHE A 441 20.58 -6.49 13.79
CA PHE A 441 19.37 -5.70 13.57
C PHE A 441 19.45 -4.85 12.30
N TYR A 442 20.59 -4.21 12.03
CA TYR A 442 20.76 -3.38 10.82
C TYR A 442 21.24 -4.18 9.58
N ALA A 443 21.51 -5.47 9.69
CA ALA A 443 22.07 -6.30 8.62
C ALA A 443 21.26 -6.27 7.31
N THR A 444 19.92 -6.28 7.40
CA THR A 444 19.05 -6.20 6.21
C THR A 444 19.04 -4.79 5.61
N LEU A 445 18.87 -3.76 6.45
CA LEU A 445 18.64 -2.38 6.02
C LEU A 445 19.92 -1.67 5.55
N ASP A 446 21.04 -1.85 6.26
CA ASP A 446 22.29 -1.11 6.04
C ASP A 446 23.40 -1.99 5.44
N GLY A 447 23.26 -3.33 5.56
CA GLY A 447 24.26 -4.30 5.17
C GLY A 447 25.15 -4.75 6.34
N ILE A 448 26.26 -5.43 6.01
CA ILE A 448 27.17 -6.02 7.01
C ILE A 448 28.56 -5.42 6.85
N SER A 449 29.12 -4.90 7.95
CA SER A 449 30.50 -4.41 8.00
C SER A 449 31.26 -5.03 9.17
N ASN A 450 32.32 -5.78 8.87
CA ASN A 450 33.11 -6.50 9.87
C ASN A 450 34.57 -6.72 9.40
N HIS A 451 35.32 -7.57 10.10
CA HIS A 451 36.73 -7.83 9.81
C HIS A 451 36.99 -8.70 8.55
N LYS A 452 35.94 -9.32 7.99
CA LYS A 452 35.98 -10.14 6.76
C LYS A 452 35.62 -9.34 5.51
N GLY A 453 34.72 -8.36 5.63
CA GLY A 453 34.27 -7.58 4.49
C GLY A 453 33.29 -6.46 4.85
N ASN A 454 32.86 -5.76 3.80
CA ASN A 454 31.84 -4.72 3.84
C ASN A 454 30.86 -4.95 2.68
N TRP A 455 29.66 -5.37 3.02
CA TRP A 455 28.57 -5.69 2.09
C TRP A 455 27.44 -4.67 2.25
N PRO A 456 26.81 -4.22 1.15
CA PRO A 456 25.76 -3.21 1.18
C PRO A 456 24.45 -3.77 1.76
N SER A 457 23.48 -2.87 1.92
CA SER A 457 22.06 -3.23 2.10
C SER A 457 21.62 -4.30 1.10
N VAL A 458 20.79 -5.22 1.56
CA VAL A 458 20.11 -6.19 0.70
C VAL A 458 18.76 -5.67 0.19
N VAL A 459 18.29 -4.53 0.69
CA VAL A 459 17.02 -3.88 0.31
C VAL A 459 17.23 -3.01 -0.94
N GLN A 460 16.36 -3.20 -1.93
CA GLN A 460 16.38 -2.50 -3.21
C GLN A 460 15.00 -1.92 -3.49
N SER A 461 14.79 -0.65 -3.14
CA SER A 461 13.51 0.06 -3.34
C SER A 461 13.39 0.65 -4.75
N ASN A 462 12.29 0.35 -5.43
CA ASN A 462 11.97 0.87 -6.76
C ASN A 462 11.12 2.14 -6.65
N LYS A 463 11.78 3.31 -6.71
CA LYS A 463 11.16 4.64 -6.64
C LYS A 463 10.15 4.95 -7.78
N ARG A 464 10.02 4.11 -8.80
CA ARG A 464 9.02 4.31 -9.87
C ARG A 464 7.63 3.80 -9.48
N ASN A 465 7.56 2.74 -8.67
CA ASN A 465 6.33 2.02 -8.36
C ASN A 465 6.17 1.61 -6.88
N GLY A 466 7.09 2.04 -6.01
CA GLY A 466 7.06 1.78 -4.57
C GLY A 466 7.36 0.34 -4.16
N THR A 467 7.66 -0.58 -5.09
CA THR A 467 7.99 -1.97 -4.76
C THR A 467 9.38 -2.10 -4.11
N THR A 468 9.55 -3.12 -3.29
CA THR A 468 10.82 -3.44 -2.62
C THR A 468 11.26 -4.85 -3.02
N PHE A 469 12.51 -4.99 -3.45
CA PHE A 469 13.14 -6.27 -3.73
C PHE A 469 14.24 -6.51 -2.69
N ILE A 470 14.31 -7.71 -2.11
CA ILE A 470 15.28 -8.04 -1.06
C ILE A 470 16.03 -9.31 -1.46
N ILE A 471 17.35 -9.21 -1.61
CA ILE A 471 18.22 -10.38 -1.87
C ILE A 471 18.60 -11.08 -0.56
N THR A 472 18.96 -12.36 -0.59
CA THR A 472 19.33 -13.10 0.66
C THR A 472 20.58 -12.52 1.36
N GLY A 473 21.51 -11.99 0.56
CA GLY A 473 22.86 -11.61 0.94
C GLY A 473 23.84 -11.98 -0.17
N ASP A 474 24.81 -12.87 0.13
CA ASP A 474 25.82 -13.36 -0.81
C ASP A 474 25.26 -14.08 -2.07
N ILE A 475 23.99 -14.51 -2.04
CA ILE A 475 23.26 -14.92 -3.24
C ILE A 475 22.36 -13.77 -3.72
N ASN A 476 22.70 -13.22 -4.89
CA ASN A 476 22.05 -12.05 -5.51
C ASN A 476 20.71 -12.38 -6.20
N ALA A 477 19.79 -12.98 -5.46
CA ALA A 477 18.40 -13.23 -5.85
C ALA A 477 17.48 -13.16 -4.62
N MET A 478 16.20 -12.96 -4.87
CA MET A 478 15.15 -12.85 -3.85
C MET A 478 14.43 -14.19 -3.72
N TRP A 479 14.58 -14.82 -2.56
CA TRP A 479 13.71 -15.92 -2.13
C TRP A 479 12.45 -15.37 -1.49
N LEU A 480 11.30 -15.97 -1.77
CA LEU A 480 10.02 -15.57 -1.15
C LEU A 480 10.02 -15.81 0.37
N ARG A 481 10.68 -16.89 0.80
CA ARG A 481 11.02 -17.20 2.20
C ARG A 481 11.90 -16.13 2.82
N ASP A 482 13.15 -16.04 2.37
CA ASP A 482 14.18 -15.20 2.99
C ASP A 482 13.73 -13.75 3.08
N SER A 483 13.21 -13.19 1.99
CA SER A 483 12.78 -11.79 1.97
C SER A 483 11.66 -11.48 2.97
N SER A 484 10.75 -12.44 3.21
CA SER A 484 9.73 -12.33 4.26
C SER A 484 10.32 -12.44 5.67
N ALA A 485 11.39 -13.21 5.83
CA ALA A 485 11.99 -13.49 7.12
C ALA A 485 13.07 -12.46 7.54
N GLN A 486 13.77 -11.87 6.58
CA GLN A 486 14.78 -10.81 6.74
C GLN A 486 14.20 -9.52 7.35
N VAL A 487 12.87 -9.36 7.35
CA VAL A 487 12.17 -8.18 7.84
C VAL A 487 11.46 -8.36 9.19
N LEU A 488 11.51 -9.55 9.80
CA LEU A 488 10.89 -9.86 11.11
C LEU A 488 11.16 -8.82 12.23
N PRO A 489 12.40 -8.32 12.43
CA PRO A 489 12.69 -7.38 13.50
C PRO A 489 11.90 -6.07 13.37
N TYR A 490 11.59 -5.66 12.14
CA TYR A 490 11.07 -4.34 11.82
C TYR A 490 9.55 -4.24 11.92
N LEU A 491 8.83 -5.37 11.84
CA LEU A 491 7.37 -5.40 11.71
C LEU A 491 6.66 -4.59 12.83
N GLN A 492 7.15 -4.71 14.06
CA GLN A 492 6.61 -3.99 15.23
C GLN A 492 6.70 -2.46 15.12
N PHE A 493 7.56 -1.91 14.25
CA PHE A 493 7.75 -0.46 14.10
C PHE A 493 6.90 0.15 12.97
N MET A 494 6.11 -0.64 12.22
CA MET A 494 5.33 -0.14 11.07
C MET A 494 4.31 0.96 11.43
N ASN A 495 3.81 0.99 12.68
CA ASN A 495 2.88 2.03 13.12
C ASN A 495 3.56 3.32 13.57
N MET A 496 4.85 3.28 13.95
CA MET A 496 5.60 4.46 14.38
C MET A 496 6.49 5.04 13.29
N ASP A 497 6.98 4.20 12.36
CA ASP A 497 7.88 4.62 11.28
C ASP A 497 7.27 4.27 9.91
N LYS A 498 6.92 5.32 9.16
CA LYS A 498 6.27 5.19 7.86
C LYS A 498 7.21 4.58 6.81
N ASP A 499 8.52 4.81 6.90
CA ASP A 499 9.51 4.24 5.99
C ASP A 499 9.50 2.70 6.11
N VAL A 500 9.41 2.20 7.35
CA VAL A 500 9.29 0.75 7.61
C VAL A 500 7.99 0.21 7.00
N GLN A 501 6.85 0.85 7.24
CA GLN A 501 5.57 0.41 6.67
C GLN A 501 5.60 0.34 5.14
N MET A 502 6.13 1.38 4.48
CA MET A 502 6.18 1.43 3.02
C MET A 502 7.20 0.45 2.43
N MET A 503 8.31 0.17 3.12
CA MET A 503 9.24 -0.88 2.74
C MET A 503 8.59 -2.27 2.74
N ILE A 504 7.86 -2.63 3.82
CA ILE A 504 7.15 -3.92 3.93
C ILE A 504 6.00 -4.02 2.93
N LYS A 505 5.24 -2.94 2.74
CA LYS A 505 4.17 -2.88 1.73
C LYS A 505 4.71 -3.09 0.33
N GLY A 506 5.81 -2.39 -0.02
CA GLY A 506 6.50 -2.55 -1.29
C GLY A 506 7.04 -3.97 -1.53
N LEU A 507 7.50 -4.62 -0.46
CA LEU A 507 7.96 -6.02 -0.48
C LEU A 507 6.81 -6.98 -0.80
N LEU A 508 5.68 -6.84 -0.10
CA LEU A 508 4.49 -7.68 -0.32
C LEU A 508 3.95 -7.53 -1.75
N LEU A 509 3.83 -6.29 -2.25
CA LEU A 509 3.43 -6.03 -3.63
C LEU A 509 4.35 -6.73 -4.64
N ARG A 510 5.67 -6.73 -4.39
CA ARG A 510 6.65 -7.46 -5.22
C ARG A 510 6.48 -8.96 -5.12
N GLN A 511 6.38 -9.53 -3.93
CA GLN A 511 6.19 -10.97 -3.72
C GLN A 511 4.91 -11.48 -4.41
N PHE A 512 3.81 -10.74 -4.31
CA PHE A 512 2.55 -11.10 -4.98
C PHE A 512 2.68 -11.09 -6.52
N GLU A 513 3.49 -10.21 -7.09
CA GLU A 513 3.81 -10.19 -8.52
C GLU A 513 4.62 -11.42 -8.94
N LEU A 514 5.66 -11.76 -8.18
CA LEU A 514 6.50 -12.93 -8.43
C LEU A 514 5.69 -14.23 -8.36
N LEU A 515 4.80 -14.36 -7.36
CA LEU A 515 3.84 -15.47 -7.25
C LEU A 515 2.87 -15.54 -8.45
N ARG A 516 2.43 -14.40 -8.99
CA ARG A 516 1.60 -14.39 -10.21
C ARG A 516 2.41 -14.76 -11.46
N ARG A 517 3.71 -14.44 -11.53
CA ARG A 517 4.59 -14.80 -12.65
C ARG A 517 4.90 -16.31 -12.67
N GLN A 518 5.25 -16.89 -11.53
CA GLN A 518 5.57 -18.31 -11.41
C GLN A 518 5.39 -18.82 -9.96
N GLN A 519 4.26 -19.47 -9.68
CA GLN A 519 3.97 -20.07 -8.37
C GLN A 519 4.95 -21.18 -7.93
N TYR A 520 5.60 -21.89 -8.86
CA TYR A 520 6.47 -23.03 -8.52
C TYR A 520 7.94 -22.65 -8.27
N ALA A 521 8.26 -21.34 -8.25
CA ALA A 521 9.61 -20.85 -8.03
C ALA A 521 9.82 -20.37 -6.59
N ASN A 522 10.90 -20.83 -5.98
CA ASN A 522 11.40 -20.34 -4.70
C ASN A 522 12.11 -18.98 -4.84
N ALA A 523 12.87 -18.79 -5.94
CA ALA A 523 13.78 -17.66 -6.11
C ALA A 523 13.62 -16.90 -7.43
N PHE A 524 13.80 -15.57 -7.38
CA PHE A 524 13.65 -14.67 -8.52
C PHE A 524 14.80 -13.67 -8.65
N SER A 525 15.07 -13.27 -9.89
CA SER A 525 15.98 -12.18 -10.25
C SER A 525 15.29 -10.81 -10.12
N HIS A 526 16.08 -9.73 -10.10
CA HIS A 526 15.56 -8.35 -9.95
C HIS A 526 14.52 -7.96 -11.02
N ASP A 527 14.64 -8.46 -12.25
CA ASP A 527 13.69 -8.25 -13.35
C ASP A 527 12.39 -9.09 -13.25
N GLY A 528 12.29 -9.94 -12.23
CA GLY A 528 11.18 -10.86 -12.02
C GLY A 528 11.23 -12.11 -12.91
N SER A 529 12.36 -12.40 -13.54
CA SER A 529 12.62 -13.73 -14.10
C SER A 529 12.90 -14.74 -12.97
N VAL A 530 12.61 -16.01 -13.23
CA VAL A 530 12.90 -17.11 -12.30
C VAL A 530 14.40 -17.28 -12.17
N PHE A 531 14.92 -17.23 -10.94
CA PHE A 531 16.33 -17.54 -10.63
C PHE A 531 16.49 -19.04 -10.34
N GLU A 532 15.60 -19.61 -9.53
CA GLU A 532 15.53 -21.04 -9.25
C GLU A 532 14.06 -21.51 -9.24
N LEU A 533 13.82 -22.75 -9.69
CA LEU A 533 12.49 -23.34 -9.86
C LEU A 533 12.33 -24.60 -8.99
N LYS A 534 12.62 -24.48 -7.70
CA LYS A 534 12.34 -25.52 -6.71
C LYS A 534 10.97 -25.26 -6.09
N PHE A 535 10.06 -26.23 -6.19
CA PHE A 535 8.77 -26.09 -5.56
C PHE A 535 8.84 -26.43 -4.07
N GLU A 536 8.50 -25.41 -3.28
CA GLU A 536 8.52 -25.39 -1.82
C GLU A 536 7.19 -24.81 -1.34
N ILE A 537 6.43 -25.55 -0.53
CA ILE A 537 5.15 -25.07 0.02
C ILE A 537 5.35 -23.74 0.77
N ASP A 538 6.45 -23.59 1.51
CA ASP A 538 6.73 -22.39 2.31
C ASP A 538 7.00 -21.15 1.46
N SER A 539 7.57 -21.29 0.25
CA SER A 539 7.75 -20.16 -0.67
C SER A 539 6.40 -19.54 -1.10
N LEU A 540 5.31 -20.31 -1.13
CA LEU A 540 3.95 -19.78 -1.29
C LEU A 540 3.42 -19.12 0.00
N MET A 541 3.76 -19.68 1.16
CA MET A 541 3.15 -19.30 2.45
C MET A 541 3.81 -18.09 3.10
N TYR A 542 5.13 -17.90 2.96
CA TYR A 542 5.84 -16.77 3.57
C TYR A 542 5.27 -15.39 3.18
N PRO A 543 4.98 -15.09 1.90
CA PRO A 543 4.32 -13.85 1.51
C PRO A 543 2.91 -13.68 2.10
N LEU A 544 2.12 -14.76 2.19
CA LEU A 544 0.78 -14.72 2.77
C LEU A 544 0.82 -14.54 4.29
N TRP A 545 1.75 -15.21 4.97
CA TRP A 545 2.02 -15.04 6.39
C TRP A 545 2.45 -13.60 6.70
N LEU A 546 3.36 -13.02 5.91
CA LEU A 546 3.77 -11.63 6.05
C LEU A 546 2.61 -10.66 5.78
N ALA A 547 1.73 -10.95 4.81
CA ALA A 547 0.53 -10.15 4.57
C ALA A 547 -0.43 -10.14 5.77
N GLY A 548 -0.62 -11.31 6.40
CA GLY A 548 -1.36 -11.44 7.66
C GLY A 548 -0.74 -10.61 8.78
N LYS A 549 0.59 -10.66 8.94
CA LYS A 549 1.32 -9.83 9.93
C LYS A 549 1.25 -8.35 9.63
N TYR A 550 1.30 -7.95 8.36
CA TYR A 550 1.15 -6.55 7.95
C TYR A 550 -0.22 -5.99 8.37
N TYR A 551 -1.29 -6.74 8.11
CA TYR A 551 -2.63 -6.33 8.50
C TYR A 551 -2.85 -6.34 10.01
N ASP A 552 -2.40 -7.39 10.72
CA ASP A 552 -2.51 -7.52 12.18
C ASP A 552 -1.92 -6.33 12.94
N ILE A 553 -0.89 -5.72 12.38
CA ILE A 553 -0.16 -4.61 12.97
C ILE A 553 -0.74 -3.27 12.53
N THR A 554 -0.97 -3.08 11.23
CA THR A 554 -1.24 -1.75 10.65
C THR A 554 -2.72 -1.47 10.39
N HIS A 555 -3.54 -2.52 10.33
CA HIS A 555 -4.92 -2.51 9.82
C HIS A 555 -5.07 -1.90 8.39
N ASP A 556 -3.96 -1.74 7.63
CA ASP A 556 -3.99 -1.29 6.24
C ASP A 556 -4.41 -2.44 5.31
N ASP A 557 -5.66 -2.41 4.85
CA ASP A 557 -6.24 -3.43 3.99
C ASP A 557 -5.95 -3.22 2.49
N SER A 558 -5.22 -2.16 2.12
CA SER A 558 -5.05 -1.77 0.71
C SER A 558 -4.13 -2.68 -0.10
N ILE A 559 -3.42 -3.62 0.55
CA ILE A 559 -2.69 -4.70 -0.14
C ILE A 559 -3.60 -5.86 -0.58
N PHE A 560 -4.83 -5.95 -0.06
CA PHE A 560 -5.80 -7.01 -0.39
C PHE A 560 -6.70 -6.58 -1.56
N ASP A 561 -6.07 -6.12 -2.64
CA ASP A 561 -6.71 -5.64 -3.86
C ASP A 561 -7.11 -6.80 -4.82
N SER A 562 -7.62 -6.46 -6.01
CA SER A 562 -7.96 -7.47 -7.03
C SER A 562 -6.75 -8.27 -7.51
N PHE A 563 -5.53 -7.74 -7.41
CA PHE A 563 -4.30 -8.43 -7.80
C PHE A 563 -3.87 -9.43 -6.73
N PHE A 564 -4.07 -9.13 -5.44
CA PHE A 564 -3.96 -10.10 -4.35
C PHE A 564 -4.98 -11.22 -4.51
N GLN A 565 -6.24 -10.93 -4.89
CA GLN A 565 -7.23 -11.97 -5.16
C GLN A 565 -6.75 -12.95 -6.26
N ILE A 566 -6.15 -12.42 -7.33
CA ILE A 566 -5.56 -13.23 -8.42
C ILE A 566 -4.35 -14.04 -7.92
N THR A 567 -3.49 -13.46 -7.09
CA THR A 567 -2.38 -14.17 -6.43
C THR A 567 -2.89 -15.32 -5.56
N LEU A 568 -3.84 -15.06 -4.67
CA LEU A 568 -4.40 -16.04 -3.74
C LEU A 568 -5.08 -17.19 -4.49
N ARG A 569 -5.80 -16.91 -5.59
CA ARG A 569 -6.34 -17.97 -6.48
C ARG A 569 -5.23 -18.86 -7.04
N LYS A 570 -4.18 -18.27 -7.64
CA LYS A 570 -3.05 -19.05 -8.16
C LYS A 570 -2.38 -19.89 -7.07
N VAL A 571 -2.23 -19.37 -5.86
CA VAL A 571 -1.71 -20.13 -4.70
C VAL A 571 -2.64 -21.30 -4.36
N LEU A 572 -3.94 -21.06 -4.16
CA LEU A 572 -4.91 -22.12 -3.81
C LEU A 572 -5.04 -23.19 -4.90
N GLU A 573 -5.06 -22.79 -6.17
CA GLU A 573 -5.05 -23.71 -7.32
C GLU A 573 -3.77 -24.57 -7.33
N THR A 574 -2.62 -23.98 -7.00
CA THR A 574 -1.35 -24.70 -6.90
C THR A 574 -1.35 -25.70 -5.74
N LEU A 575 -1.79 -25.29 -4.55
CA LEU A 575 -1.87 -26.21 -3.40
C LEU A 575 -2.83 -27.38 -3.67
N GLU A 576 -3.98 -27.14 -4.33
CA GLU A 576 -4.92 -28.21 -4.67
C GLU A 576 -4.36 -29.16 -5.75
N ASN A 577 -3.71 -28.62 -6.79
CA ASN A 577 -2.98 -29.40 -7.80
C ASN A 577 -1.93 -30.32 -7.15
N GLU A 578 -1.24 -29.83 -6.12
CA GLU A 578 -0.17 -30.56 -5.44
C GLU A 578 -0.67 -31.48 -4.31
N ARG A 579 -1.95 -31.41 -3.91
CA ARG A 579 -2.61 -32.51 -3.17
C ARG A 579 -2.87 -33.72 -4.06
N SER A 580 -3.11 -33.48 -5.35
CA SER A 580 -3.26 -34.51 -6.39
C SER A 580 -2.07 -34.49 -7.37
N HIS A 581 -0.84 -34.42 -6.84
CA HIS A 581 0.39 -34.21 -7.61
C HIS A 581 0.53 -35.09 -8.86
N ASP A 582 0.91 -34.46 -9.96
CA ASP A 582 1.26 -35.07 -11.25
C ASP A 582 2.47 -34.32 -11.84
N ASP A 583 3.41 -35.04 -12.46
CA ASP A 583 4.61 -34.50 -13.13
C ASP A 583 4.24 -33.47 -14.24
N ALA A 584 2.99 -33.44 -14.71
CA ALA A 584 2.45 -32.44 -15.63
C ALA A 584 2.14 -31.07 -14.98
N ASN A 585 1.94 -31.03 -13.66
CA ASN A 585 1.79 -29.78 -12.90
C ASN A 585 3.17 -29.21 -12.58
N TYR A 586 4.02 -30.02 -11.95
CA TYR A 586 5.41 -29.71 -11.64
C TYR A 586 6.26 -30.97 -11.68
N ARG A 587 7.40 -30.91 -12.39
CA ARG A 587 8.39 -31.99 -12.48
C ARG A 587 9.71 -31.54 -11.87
N ILE A 588 10.26 -32.31 -10.93
CA ILE A 588 11.68 -32.17 -10.54
C ILE A 588 12.53 -32.48 -11.79
N THR A 589 13.21 -31.45 -12.32
CA THR A 589 13.99 -31.53 -13.57
C THR A 589 15.47 -31.84 -13.35
N ASN A 590 16.01 -31.56 -12.16
CA ASN A 590 17.34 -32.01 -11.80
C ASN A 590 17.31 -33.54 -11.57
N GLU A 591 18.06 -34.29 -12.37
CA GLU A 591 18.04 -35.75 -12.33
C GLU A 591 18.73 -36.35 -11.09
N SER A 592 19.64 -35.63 -10.39
CA SER A 592 20.15 -36.11 -9.09
C SER A 592 19.10 -35.98 -7.99
N ASP A 593 18.41 -34.85 -7.96
CA ASP A 593 17.35 -34.57 -6.98
C ASP A 593 16.16 -35.50 -7.23
N ARG A 594 15.83 -35.71 -8.51
CA ARG A 594 14.81 -36.68 -8.91
C ARG A 594 15.16 -38.09 -8.43
N ALA A 595 16.42 -38.52 -8.49
CA ALA A 595 16.83 -39.83 -7.98
C ALA A 595 16.81 -39.94 -6.43
N ALA A 596 16.55 -38.86 -5.69
CA ALA A 596 16.54 -38.86 -4.22
C ALA A 596 15.19 -39.29 -3.63
N GLY A 597 15.18 -40.49 -3.04
CA GLY A 597 14.01 -41.07 -2.40
C GLY A 597 12.92 -41.52 -3.40
N PRO A 598 11.80 -42.07 -2.90
CA PRO A 598 10.67 -42.41 -3.75
C PRO A 598 9.92 -41.17 -4.24
N HIS A 599 9.34 -41.27 -5.44
CA HIS A 599 8.36 -40.33 -5.96
C HIS A 599 6.92 -40.71 -5.64
N GLU A 600 6.66 -42.00 -5.45
CA GLU A 600 5.31 -42.51 -5.22
C GLU A 600 4.80 -42.00 -3.87
N VAL A 601 3.66 -41.33 -3.90
CA VAL A 601 2.94 -40.80 -2.75
C VAL A 601 1.47 -41.19 -2.84
N ASN A 602 0.82 -41.31 -1.68
CA ASN A 602 -0.62 -41.49 -1.64
C ASN A 602 -1.32 -40.13 -1.81
N THR A 603 -1.73 -39.79 -3.03
CA THR A 603 -2.53 -38.57 -3.31
C THR A 603 -3.92 -38.60 -2.66
N GLU A 604 -4.47 -39.78 -2.33
CA GLU A 604 -5.70 -39.89 -1.52
C GLU A 604 -5.50 -39.52 -0.05
N SER A 605 -4.26 -39.29 0.41
CA SER A 605 -3.99 -38.85 1.80
C SER A 605 -4.49 -37.44 2.11
N GLY A 606 -4.65 -36.59 1.09
CA GLY A 606 -5.06 -35.18 1.22
C GLY A 606 -3.96 -34.22 1.70
N LEU A 607 -2.73 -34.69 1.92
CA LEU A 607 -1.54 -33.86 2.15
C LEU A 607 -1.10 -33.15 0.86
N ILE A 608 -0.44 -32.00 1.00
CA ILE A 608 0.13 -31.22 -0.10
C ILE A 608 1.56 -31.70 -0.36
N TRP A 609 1.87 -32.05 -1.61
CA TRP A 609 3.21 -32.41 -2.07
C TRP A 609 4.17 -31.21 -2.02
N SER A 610 5.47 -31.47 -1.79
CA SER A 610 6.54 -30.48 -1.91
C SER A 610 7.76 -31.15 -2.53
N GLY A 611 8.32 -30.56 -3.59
CA GLY A 611 9.54 -31.10 -4.21
C GLY A 611 10.73 -30.94 -3.29
N TYR A 612 10.83 -29.75 -2.69
CA TYR A 612 11.98 -29.29 -1.90
C TYR A 612 11.56 -28.80 -0.51
N ARG A 613 12.55 -28.70 0.37
CA ARG A 613 12.52 -28.19 1.75
C ARG A 613 12.86 -26.70 1.76
N PRO A 614 12.63 -25.98 2.87
CA PRO A 614 13.13 -24.61 3.05
C PRO A 614 14.66 -24.49 3.11
N SER A 615 15.42 -25.59 3.07
CA SER A 615 16.88 -25.60 2.81
C SER A 615 17.24 -25.73 1.34
N ASP A 616 16.27 -25.60 0.43
CA ASP A 616 16.42 -25.79 -1.02
C ASP A 616 16.93 -27.21 -1.42
N ASP A 617 16.95 -28.14 -0.46
CA ASP A 617 17.21 -29.57 -0.61
C ASP A 617 15.93 -30.33 -1.00
N VAL A 618 16.07 -31.40 -1.79
CA VAL A 618 14.94 -32.26 -2.18
C VAL A 618 14.39 -33.06 -1.00
N ASN A 619 13.06 -33.10 -0.85
CA ASN A 619 12.42 -33.94 0.16
C ASN A 619 12.65 -35.43 -0.14
N TYR A 620 12.88 -36.27 0.87
CA TYR A 620 13.02 -37.72 0.65
C TYR A 620 11.65 -38.36 0.41
N TYR A 621 10.72 -38.20 1.35
CA TYR A 621 9.29 -38.43 1.12
C TYR A 621 8.60 -37.10 0.83
N LYS A 622 7.78 -37.05 -0.22
CA LYS A 622 7.38 -35.78 -0.82
C LYS A 622 6.21 -35.06 -0.13
N PHE A 623 5.65 -35.57 0.98
CA PHE A 623 4.78 -34.78 1.86
C PHE A 623 5.60 -34.23 3.04
N PHE A 624 6.09 -33.01 2.87
CA PHE A 624 6.85 -32.26 3.87
C PHE A 624 5.92 -31.69 4.96
N ILE A 625 6.04 -32.20 6.19
CA ILE A 625 5.05 -31.97 7.25
C ILE A 625 5.12 -30.55 7.83
N PRO A 626 6.29 -29.96 8.17
CA PRO A 626 6.37 -28.56 8.55
C PRO A 626 5.78 -27.59 7.51
N GLY A 627 6.01 -27.84 6.22
CA GLY A 627 5.41 -27.05 5.13
C GLY A 627 3.89 -27.18 5.08
N ASN A 628 3.35 -28.39 5.21
CA ASN A 628 1.90 -28.63 5.31
C ASN A 628 1.28 -27.93 6.53
N MET A 629 1.96 -27.97 7.69
CA MET A 629 1.52 -27.27 8.91
C MET A 629 1.54 -25.75 8.75
N PHE A 630 2.58 -25.20 8.09
CA PHE A 630 2.66 -23.78 7.79
C PHE A 630 1.56 -23.33 6.82
N ALA A 631 1.21 -24.18 5.84
CA ALA A 631 0.08 -23.94 4.94
C ALA A 631 -1.24 -23.89 5.70
N VAL A 632 -1.52 -24.86 6.58
CA VAL A 632 -2.73 -24.87 7.42
C VAL A 632 -2.85 -23.58 8.24
N ALA A 633 -1.81 -23.21 8.99
CA ALA A 633 -1.84 -22.04 9.86
C ALA A 633 -2.01 -20.72 9.07
N THR A 634 -1.35 -20.60 7.92
CA THR A 634 -1.40 -19.41 7.06
C THR A 634 -2.76 -19.29 6.37
N LEU A 635 -3.32 -20.39 5.86
CA LEU A 635 -4.64 -20.40 5.22
C LEU A 635 -5.77 -20.14 6.23
N GLU A 636 -5.70 -20.70 7.43
CA GLU A 636 -6.63 -20.37 8.53
C GLU A 636 -6.57 -18.87 8.85
N LYS A 637 -5.37 -18.30 8.99
CA LYS A 637 -5.18 -16.87 9.29
C LYS A 637 -5.69 -15.95 8.17
N ILE A 638 -5.38 -16.24 6.91
CA ILE A 638 -5.87 -15.47 5.76
C ILE A 638 -7.38 -15.59 5.60
N ALA A 639 -7.97 -16.77 5.81
CA ALA A 639 -9.43 -16.93 5.72
C ALA A 639 -10.18 -16.14 6.81
N LEU A 640 -9.60 -16.01 8.02
CA LEU A 640 -10.16 -15.14 9.07
C LEU A 640 -10.03 -13.65 8.70
N LEU A 641 -8.85 -13.22 8.23
CA LEU A 641 -8.61 -11.84 7.78
C LEU A 641 -9.58 -11.43 6.66
N LEU A 642 -9.78 -12.28 5.66
CA LEU A 642 -10.68 -12.01 4.54
C LEU A 642 -12.16 -11.86 4.97
N ASP A 643 -12.56 -12.52 6.05
CA ASP A 643 -13.88 -12.32 6.68
C ASP A 643 -13.99 -10.96 7.36
N GLU A 644 -12.94 -10.56 8.08
CA GLU A 644 -12.86 -9.29 8.82
C GLU A 644 -12.95 -8.08 7.91
N ILE A 645 -12.32 -8.13 6.72
CA ILE A 645 -12.35 -7.04 5.72
C ILE A 645 -13.47 -7.14 4.68
N ASP A 646 -14.38 -8.12 4.79
CA ASP A 646 -15.46 -8.42 3.81
C ASP A 646 -14.95 -8.53 2.35
N ARG A 647 -13.85 -9.28 2.13
CA ARG A 647 -13.27 -9.51 0.79
C ARG A 647 -13.17 -11.00 0.44
N PHE A 648 -13.26 -11.28 -0.85
CA PHE A 648 -12.92 -12.58 -1.46
C PHE A 648 -13.55 -13.82 -0.77
N PRO A 649 -14.89 -13.85 -0.59
CA PRO A 649 -15.55 -14.91 0.18
C PRO A 649 -15.46 -16.31 -0.46
N MET A 650 -15.17 -16.41 -1.76
CA MET A 650 -14.95 -17.71 -2.43
C MET A 650 -13.58 -18.28 -2.03
N GLU A 651 -12.55 -17.46 -2.12
CA GLU A 651 -11.16 -17.76 -1.79
C GLU A 651 -11.01 -18.08 -0.30
N LYS A 652 -11.66 -17.29 0.57
CA LYS A 652 -11.82 -17.59 2.01
C LYS A 652 -12.31 -19.02 2.25
N ASN A 653 -13.42 -19.41 1.61
CA ASN A 653 -14.05 -20.71 1.84
C ASN A 653 -13.17 -21.86 1.34
N ILE A 654 -12.47 -21.69 0.21
CA ILE A 654 -11.51 -22.66 -0.31
C ILE A 654 -10.33 -22.81 0.66
N ALA A 655 -9.72 -21.70 1.09
CA ALA A 655 -8.61 -21.70 2.04
C ALA A 655 -8.95 -22.41 3.36
N MET A 656 -10.10 -22.08 3.96
CA MET A 656 -10.55 -22.68 5.22
C MET A 656 -10.86 -24.18 5.07
N THR A 657 -11.45 -24.59 3.95
CA THR A 657 -11.76 -26.01 3.67
C THR A 657 -10.47 -26.81 3.52
N MET A 658 -9.55 -26.34 2.67
CA MET A 658 -8.26 -26.97 2.44
C MET A 658 -7.45 -27.10 3.73
N ALA A 659 -7.39 -26.03 4.55
CA ALA A 659 -6.68 -26.07 5.82
C ALA A 659 -7.25 -27.13 6.78
N SER A 660 -8.58 -27.23 6.90
CA SER A 660 -9.22 -28.24 7.74
C SER A 660 -8.96 -29.68 7.25
N GLU A 661 -8.93 -29.90 5.94
CA GLU A 661 -8.67 -31.21 5.35
C GLU A 661 -7.20 -31.61 5.53
N VAL A 662 -6.25 -30.70 5.23
CA VAL A 662 -4.80 -30.93 5.39
C VAL A 662 -4.44 -31.14 6.87
N ARG A 663 -5.06 -30.38 7.80
CA ARG A 663 -4.90 -30.60 9.25
C ARG A 663 -5.34 -32.01 9.67
N THR A 664 -6.43 -32.51 9.10
CA THR A 664 -6.92 -33.88 9.34
C THR A 664 -5.98 -34.94 8.75
N ALA A 665 -5.42 -34.68 7.56
CA ALA A 665 -4.44 -35.54 6.91
C ALA A 665 -3.12 -35.63 7.71
N ILE A 666 -2.62 -34.50 8.24
CA ILE A 666 -1.44 -34.46 9.11
C ILE A 666 -1.66 -35.36 10.34
N GLU A 667 -2.76 -35.20 11.07
CA GLU A 667 -3.04 -36.04 12.25
C GLU A 667 -3.12 -37.54 11.92
N THR A 668 -3.63 -37.87 10.74
CA THR A 668 -3.84 -39.26 10.26
C THR A 668 -2.55 -39.94 9.82
N TYR A 669 -1.69 -39.25 9.06
CA TYR A 669 -0.53 -39.85 8.38
C TYR A 669 0.81 -39.41 8.96
N ALA A 670 0.91 -38.22 9.55
CA ALA A 670 2.16 -37.63 10.01
C ALA A 670 2.49 -37.92 11.48
N THR A 671 1.66 -38.66 12.21
CA THR A 671 1.87 -38.93 13.64
C THR A 671 2.50 -40.31 13.89
N TYR A 672 3.38 -40.38 14.89
CA TYR A 672 4.09 -41.60 15.28
C TYR A 672 4.21 -41.73 16.81
N HIS A 673 3.97 -42.92 17.35
CA HIS A 673 4.14 -43.28 18.75
C HIS A 673 5.58 -43.74 18.99
N HIS A 674 6.49 -42.79 19.21
CA HIS A 674 7.88 -43.08 19.54
C HIS A 674 7.99 -43.72 20.92
N SER A 675 8.68 -44.87 21.00
CA SER A 675 8.80 -45.68 22.23
C SER A 675 9.36 -44.93 23.45
N ARG A 676 10.16 -43.88 23.23
CA ARG A 676 10.74 -43.01 24.27
C ARG A 676 9.94 -41.74 24.55
N TYR A 677 9.30 -41.14 23.52
CA TYR A 677 8.75 -39.78 23.59
C TYR A 677 7.22 -39.73 23.55
N GLY A 678 6.53 -40.84 23.26
CA GLY A 678 5.08 -40.84 23.04
C GLY A 678 4.73 -40.38 21.63
N LYS A 679 3.55 -39.77 21.46
CA LYS A 679 3.09 -39.27 20.15
C LYS A 679 3.94 -38.06 19.73
N ILE A 680 4.62 -38.19 18.59
CA ILE A 680 5.39 -37.13 17.90
C ILE A 680 4.88 -36.94 16.47
N TYR A 681 5.30 -35.86 15.82
CA TYR A 681 5.17 -35.68 14.37
C TYR A 681 6.41 -36.18 13.62
N ALA A 682 6.21 -36.71 12.41
CA ALA A 682 7.26 -36.98 11.44
C ALA A 682 7.61 -35.72 10.64
N PHE A 683 8.82 -35.66 10.10
CA PHE A 683 9.32 -34.55 9.28
C PHE A 683 8.77 -34.61 7.85
N GLU A 684 8.75 -35.82 7.28
CA GLU A 684 8.20 -36.11 5.95
C GLU A 684 7.46 -37.44 5.97
N VAL A 685 6.44 -37.60 5.13
CA VAL A 685 5.74 -38.88 4.92
C VAL A 685 5.42 -39.16 3.46
N ASN A 686 5.15 -40.43 3.13
CA ASN A 686 4.62 -40.83 1.81
C ASN A 686 3.09 -40.98 1.76
N GLY A 687 2.40 -40.89 2.91
CA GLY A 687 0.95 -40.99 3.03
C GLY A 687 0.34 -42.39 2.88
N PHE A 688 1.15 -43.44 2.70
CA PHE A 688 0.63 -44.81 2.51
C PHE A 688 0.24 -45.54 3.80
N SER A 689 0.76 -45.10 4.95
CA SER A 689 0.48 -45.73 6.25
C SER A 689 -0.03 -44.70 7.27
N SER A 690 -1.19 -45.00 7.86
CA SER A 690 -1.75 -44.30 9.02
C SER A 690 -1.52 -45.07 10.33
N ASP A 691 -0.74 -46.15 10.34
CA ASP A 691 -0.38 -46.84 11.59
C ASP A 691 0.58 -45.96 12.40
N VAL A 692 0.07 -45.37 13.47
CA VAL A 692 0.84 -44.56 14.42
C VAL A 692 1.97 -45.35 15.09
N ASN A 693 1.96 -46.69 15.08
CA ASN A 693 2.99 -47.51 15.71
C ASN A 693 4.08 -47.99 14.72
N SER A 694 3.91 -47.73 13.42
CA SER A 694 4.95 -47.95 12.41
C SER A 694 5.59 -46.63 11.96
N ALA A 695 6.90 -46.68 11.75
CA ALA A 695 7.70 -45.64 11.10
C ALA A 695 7.84 -45.87 9.58
N ASP A 696 7.27 -46.94 9.03
CA ASP A 696 7.31 -47.22 7.59
C ASP A 696 6.64 -46.07 6.81
N GLY A 697 7.39 -45.47 5.88
CA GLY A 697 6.91 -44.32 5.11
C GLY A 697 6.93 -42.99 5.86
N LYS A 698 7.64 -42.89 7.00
CA LYS A 698 7.80 -41.68 7.81
C LYS A 698 9.27 -41.40 8.06
N LEU A 699 9.73 -40.18 7.78
CA LEU A 699 11.07 -39.71 8.11
C LEU A 699 11.05 -39.03 9.48
N LEU A 700 11.78 -39.57 10.45
CA LEU A 700 11.84 -39.06 11.81
C LEU A 700 13.15 -38.30 12.03
N MET A 701 13.10 -36.97 11.90
CA MET A 701 14.20 -36.02 12.12
C MET A 701 13.62 -34.62 12.35
N ASP A 702 14.47 -33.60 12.45
CA ASP A 702 14.14 -32.22 12.10
C ASP A 702 15.40 -31.54 11.54
N ALA A 703 15.21 -30.45 10.81
CA ALA A 703 16.27 -29.71 10.14
C ALA A 703 16.24 -28.21 10.54
N ALA A 704 17.24 -27.43 10.14
CA ALA A 704 17.43 -26.08 10.65
C ALA A 704 16.54 -25.03 9.98
N ASN A 705 16.26 -25.19 8.69
CA ASN A 705 15.50 -24.22 7.92
C ASN A 705 14.01 -24.20 8.31
N ILE A 706 13.44 -23.01 8.35
CA ILE A 706 12.05 -22.78 8.80
C ILE A 706 11.14 -22.67 7.56
N PRO A 707 9.99 -23.36 7.51
CA PRO A 707 9.33 -24.12 8.58
C PRO A 707 10.03 -25.44 8.94
N SER A 708 10.19 -25.67 10.25
CA SER A 708 10.71 -26.92 10.85
C SER A 708 9.73 -27.44 11.91
N LEU A 709 9.89 -28.68 12.39
CA LEU A 709 9.05 -29.19 13.48
C LEU A 709 9.23 -28.37 14.76
N LEU A 710 10.44 -27.84 15.01
CA LEU A 710 10.71 -26.93 16.11
C LEU A 710 9.86 -25.65 16.03
N ALA A 711 9.67 -25.10 14.82
CA ALA A 711 9.02 -23.82 14.55
C ALA A 711 7.48 -23.83 14.59
N ILE A 712 6.84 -25.01 14.59
CA ILE A 712 5.37 -25.19 14.46
C ILE A 712 4.54 -24.22 15.31
N PRO A 713 4.86 -23.94 16.60
CA PRO A 713 4.04 -23.02 17.40
C PRO A 713 4.23 -21.55 17.03
N TRP A 714 5.45 -21.15 16.67
CA TRP A 714 5.76 -19.79 16.24
C TRP A 714 5.05 -19.44 14.91
N LEU A 715 4.87 -20.45 14.04
CA LEU A 715 4.08 -20.36 12.82
C LEU A 715 2.55 -20.38 13.07
N GLY A 716 2.10 -20.68 14.29
CA GLY A 716 0.69 -20.66 14.70
C GLY A 716 -0.10 -21.95 14.47
N TYR A 717 0.52 -23.07 14.08
CA TYR A 717 -0.20 -24.32 13.81
C TYR A 717 -0.67 -25.05 15.09
N ALA A 718 0.11 -24.96 16.16
CA ALA A 718 -0.15 -25.57 17.48
C ALA A 718 0.27 -24.61 18.61
N ALA A 719 -0.18 -24.85 19.84
CA ALA A 719 0.27 -24.07 21.00
C ALA A 719 1.65 -24.55 21.51
N ASN A 720 2.43 -23.65 22.14
CA ASN A 720 3.71 -23.98 22.80
C ASN A 720 3.59 -25.16 23.79
N ASN A 721 2.41 -25.38 24.36
CA ASN A 721 2.12 -26.42 25.34
C ASN A 721 1.35 -27.63 24.78
N ASP A 722 1.21 -27.76 23.45
CA ASP A 722 0.60 -28.97 22.86
C ASP A 722 1.43 -30.21 23.22
N PRO A 723 0.82 -31.30 23.75
CA PRO A 723 1.56 -32.49 24.16
C PRO A 723 2.31 -33.18 23.01
N THR A 724 1.78 -33.16 21.79
CA THR A 724 2.43 -33.76 20.61
C THR A 724 3.63 -32.91 20.20
N TYR A 725 3.49 -31.59 20.21
CA TYR A 725 4.61 -30.67 20.00
C TYR A 725 5.70 -30.86 21.06
N LEU A 726 5.36 -30.88 22.36
CA LEU A 726 6.36 -31.03 23.43
C LEU A 726 7.13 -32.35 23.34
N ASN A 727 6.46 -33.45 23.01
CA ASN A 727 7.11 -34.74 22.73
C ASN A 727 8.02 -34.66 21.50
N THR A 728 7.58 -33.96 20.45
CA THR A 728 8.36 -33.76 19.21
C THR A 728 9.59 -32.89 19.49
N ARG A 729 9.44 -31.77 20.22
CA ARG A 729 10.53 -30.90 20.70
C ARG A 729 11.58 -31.70 21.50
N ALA A 730 11.13 -32.61 22.37
CA ALA A 730 12.03 -33.48 23.12
C ALA A 730 12.77 -34.51 22.23
N PHE A 731 12.13 -35.02 21.17
CA PHE A 731 12.77 -35.88 20.17
C PHE A 731 13.81 -35.12 19.33
N ILE A 732 13.42 -33.99 18.72
CA ILE A 732 14.24 -33.25 17.75
C ILE A 732 15.45 -32.54 18.38
N LEU A 733 15.36 -32.17 19.66
CA LEU A 733 16.45 -31.62 20.47
C LEU A 733 17.24 -32.71 21.23
N SER A 734 17.37 -33.89 20.63
CA SER A 734 18.09 -35.04 21.19
C SER A 734 18.87 -35.78 20.10
N LYS A 735 19.82 -36.63 20.52
CA LYS A 735 20.60 -37.51 19.62
C LYS A 735 19.78 -38.60 18.91
N ASP A 736 18.47 -38.69 19.15
CA ASP A 736 17.59 -39.51 18.32
C ASP A 736 17.21 -38.80 17.00
N ASN A 737 17.41 -37.48 16.89
CA ASN A 737 17.43 -36.75 15.62
C ASN A 737 18.84 -36.83 15.01
N PRO A 738 18.99 -37.34 13.76
CA PRO A 738 20.30 -37.45 13.09
C PRO A 738 21.07 -36.14 12.93
N TYR A 739 20.39 -34.99 12.92
CA TYR A 739 20.97 -33.66 12.73
C TYR A 739 21.06 -32.85 14.04
N TYR A 740 20.86 -33.47 15.21
CA TYR A 740 21.11 -32.82 16.49
C TYR A 740 22.56 -32.99 16.93
N TYR A 741 23.27 -31.87 17.03
CA TYR A 741 24.70 -31.81 17.32
C TYR A 741 24.99 -31.25 18.70
N GLU A 742 26.00 -31.80 19.37
CA GLU A 742 26.55 -31.30 20.64
C GLU A 742 28.05 -31.04 20.48
N GLY A 743 28.46 -29.78 20.58
CA GLY A 743 29.86 -29.34 20.55
C GLY A 743 30.30 -28.64 21.83
N THR A 744 31.51 -28.08 21.77
CA THR A 744 32.16 -27.38 22.89
C THR A 744 31.52 -26.02 23.19
N TYR A 745 31.08 -25.29 22.17
CA TYR A 745 30.55 -23.92 22.27
C TYR A 745 29.02 -23.85 22.19
N ALA A 746 28.38 -24.82 21.53
CA ALA A 746 26.94 -24.84 21.33
C ALA A 746 26.43 -26.27 21.13
N LYS A 747 25.10 -26.43 21.25
CA LYS A 747 24.36 -27.63 20.81
C LYS A 747 23.05 -27.18 20.15
N GLY A 748 22.61 -27.90 19.14
CA GLY A 748 21.44 -27.50 18.34
C GLY A 748 21.24 -28.38 17.11
N ILE A 749 20.24 -28.04 16.31
CA ILE A 749 19.90 -28.72 15.06
C ILE A 749 20.71 -28.10 13.91
N GLY A 750 21.29 -28.95 13.05
CA GLY A 750 21.86 -28.56 11.76
C GLY A 750 20.95 -28.96 10.59
N ASP A 751 21.49 -29.02 9.37
CA ASP A 751 20.72 -29.33 8.15
C ASP A 751 21.53 -30.23 7.22
N PRO A 752 20.91 -31.21 6.52
CA PRO A 752 21.59 -31.99 5.47
C PRO A 752 22.24 -31.15 4.36
N HIS A 753 21.84 -29.89 4.20
CA HIS A 753 22.40 -28.96 3.22
C HIS A 753 23.83 -28.52 3.54
N ASP A 754 24.30 -28.67 4.78
CA ASP A 754 25.58 -28.07 5.18
C ASP A 754 26.80 -28.76 4.54
N SER A 755 27.87 -27.99 4.40
CA SER A 755 29.11 -28.40 3.73
C SER A 755 30.33 -28.43 4.66
N ILE A 756 30.12 -28.30 5.97
CA ILE A 756 31.18 -28.17 6.97
C ILE A 756 31.53 -29.54 7.53
N GLY A 757 32.63 -30.11 7.05
CA GLY A 757 33.17 -31.34 7.64
C GLY A 757 32.83 -32.64 6.91
N GLY A 758 32.54 -32.58 5.60
CA GLY A 758 32.53 -33.76 4.73
C GLY A 758 31.14 -34.34 4.47
N THR A 759 30.85 -35.54 4.98
CA THR A 759 29.60 -36.27 4.69
C THR A 759 28.55 -36.01 5.77
N ASN A 760 27.35 -35.59 5.36
CA ASN A 760 26.20 -35.34 6.23
C ASN A 760 25.42 -36.65 6.53
N PRO A 761 24.84 -36.87 7.75
CA PRO A 761 25.08 -36.10 8.98
C PRO A 761 26.53 -36.21 9.45
N HIS A 762 27.04 -35.19 10.12
CA HIS A 762 28.44 -35.08 10.53
C HIS A 762 28.68 -35.63 11.96
N PRO A 763 29.04 -36.92 12.16
CA PRO A 763 29.19 -37.49 13.50
C PRO A 763 30.39 -36.92 14.28
N ASP A 764 31.43 -36.48 13.58
CA ASP A 764 32.71 -36.04 14.17
C ASP A 764 32.86 -34.51 14.25
N ILE A 765 32.01 -33.75 13.54
CA ILE A 765 32.09 -32.29 13.39
C ILE A 765 30.69 -31.72 13.65
N PRO A 766 30.38 -31.26 14.87
CA PRO A 766 29.03 -30.84 15.24
C PRO A 766 28.69 -29.50 14.59
N VAL A 767 27.69 -29.47 13.71
CA VAL A 767 27.37 -28.30 12.84
C VAL A 767 25.94 -27.80 13.00
N PRO A 768 25.57 -27.25 14.18
CA PRO A 768 24.30 -26.56 14.34
C PRO A 768 24.25 -25.28 13.50
N TRP A 769 23.03 -24.86 13.18
CA TRP A 769 22.77 -23.64 12.41
C TRP A 769 22.22 -22.55 13.34
N HIS A 770 22.60 -21.28 13.12
CA HIS A 770 22.14 -20.18 13.98
C HIS A 770 20.60 -20.02 13.95
N MET A 771 19.96 -20.31 12.81
CA MET A 771 18.49 -20.23 12.68
C MET A 771 17.76 -21.20 13.61
N ALA A 772 18.27 -22.41 13.79
CA ALA A 772 17.68 -23.40 14.70
C ALA A 772 17.80 -22.96 16.17
N LEU A 773 18.93 -22.37 16.56
CA LEU A 773 19.12 -21.80 17.90
C LEU A 773 18.16 -20.63 18.16
N ALA A 774 18.02 -19.73 17.18
CA ALA A 774 17.07 -18.62 17.27
C ALA A 774 15.63 -19.14 17.43
N MET A 775 15.23 -20.10 16.62
CA MET A 775 13.90 -20.68 16.66
C MET A 775 13.65 -21.45 17.96
N GLN A 776 14.65 -22.14 18.51
CA GLN A 776 14.56 -22.80 19.81
C GLN A 776 14.23 -21.79 20.92
N GLY A 777 14.86 -20.61 20.90
CA GLY A 777 14.58 -19.51 21.83
C GLY A 777 13.23 -18.83 21.59
N LEU A 778 12.80 -18.68 20.34
CA LEU A 778 11.49 -18.08 20.00
C LEU A 778 10.31 -18.95 20.45
N THR A 779 10.50 -20.29 20.48
CA THR A 779 9.46 -21.30 20.76
C THR A 779 9.47 -21.82 22.20
N THR A 780 10.14 -21.11 23.12
CA THR A 780 10.13 -21.41 24.56
C THR A 780 9.84 -20.15 25.37
N ASP A 781 9.35 -20.36 26.59
CA ASP A 781 9.14 -19.31 27.59
C ASP A 781 10.06 -19.49 28.80
N ASP A 782 10.94 -20.51 28.79
CA ASP A 782 12.02 -20.67 29.77
C ASP A 782 13.14 -19.66 29.49
N GLN A 783 13.25 -18.68 30.39
CA GLN A 783 14.26 -17.62 30.34
C GLN A 783 15.70 -18.14 30.39
N ALA A 784 15.96 -19.30 31.01
CA ALA A 784 17.28 -19.91 31.03
C ALA A 784 17.62 -20.53 29.66
N GLU A 785 16.63 -21.14 28.98
CA GLU A 785 16.79 -21.65 27.62
C GLU A 785 17.01 -20.51 26.61
N ILE A 786 16.21 -19.43 26.70
CA ILE A 786 16.36 -18.22 25.89
C ILE A 786 17.76 -17.62 26.05
N ALA A 787 18.21 -17.40 27.29
CA ALA A 787 19.53 -16.85 27.58
C ALA A 787 20.65 -17.75 27.02
N THR A 788 20.50 -19.07 27.10
CA THR A 788 21.46 -20.03 26.53
C THR A 788 21.52 -19.94 25.01
N MET A 789 20.39 -19.75 24.31
CA MET A 789 20.38 -19.59 22.85
C MET A 789 21.05 -18.28 22.43
N ILE A 790 20.79 -17.17 23.12
CA ILE A 790 21.48 -15.90 22.90
C ILE A 790 22.98 -16.03 23.17
N GLU A 791 23.39 -16.71 24.24
CA GLU A 791 24.80 -16.97 24.57
C GLU A 791 25.49 -17.77 23.45
N TYR A 792 24.91 -18.89 23.03
CA TYR A 792 25.45 -19.69 21.93
C TYR A 792 25.64 -18.83 20.68
N MET A 793 24.57 -18.21 20.18
CA MET A 793 24.60 -17.42 18.95
C MET A 793 25.59 -16.25 19.00
N THR A 794 25.70 -15.57 20.14
CA THR A 794 26.63 -14.43 20.31
C THR A 794 28.10 -14.90 20.32
N ASN A 795 28.38 -16.04 20.97
CA ASN A 795 29.73 -16.58 21.12
C ASN A 795 30.22 -17.37 19.89
N THR A 796 29.34 -17.71 18.94
CA THR A 796 29.67 -18.52 17.75
C THR A 796 29.80 -17.71 16.45
N THR A 797 29.79 -16.38 16.53
CA THR A 797 29.94 -15.47 15.37
C THR A 797 31.37 -15.40 14.78
N ALA A 798 32.35 -16.17 15.27
CA ALA A 798 33.76 -16.05 14.88
C ALA A 798 34.37 -14.62 14.98
N GLY A 799 33.77 -13.71 15.77
CA GLY A 799 34.16 -12.30 15.84
C GLY A 799 33.72 -11.46 14.63
N THR A 800 32.81 -11.96 13.79
CA THR A 800 32.13 -11.18 12.74
C THR A 800 31.02 -10.29 13.34
N TYR A 801 30.47 -10.69 14.49
CA TYR A 801 29.31 -10.10 15.18
C TYR A 801 28.01 -10.16 14.34
N VAL A 802 27.91 -11.13 13.44
CA VAL A 802 26.71 -11.43 12.66
C VAL A 802 26.47 -12.95 12.65
N MET A 803 25.28 -13.35 12.23
CA MET A 803 24.88 -14.76 12.21
C MET A 803 25.26 -15.41 10.87
N HIS A 804 25.73 -16.65 10.97
CA HIS A 804 26.12 -17.50 9.84
C HIS A 804 25.06 -18.58 9.59
N GLU A 805 25.12 -19.22 8.43
CA GLU A 805 24.25 -20.36 8.09
C GLU A 805 24.50 -21.53 9.05
N ALA A 806 25.64 -22.19 8.89
CA ALA A 806 26.14 -23.27 9.75
C ALA A 806 27.47 -22.89 10.40
N PHE A 807 27.81 -23.46 11.56
CA PHE A 807 29.13 -23.32 12.18
C PHE A 807 29.56 -24.59 12.91
N ASN A 808 30.85 -24.89 12.93
CA ASN A 808 31.41 -25.98 13.72
C ASN A 808 31.38 -25.61 15.22
N ALA A 809 30.51 -26.25 16.00
CA ALA A 809 30.36 -26.00 17.43
C ALA A 809 31.55 -26.46 18.30
N ASN A 810 32.57 -27.09 17.71
CA ASN A 810 33.88 -27.29 18.36
C ASN A 810 34.92 -26.24 17.94
N ASN A 811 34.74 -25.56 16.80
CA ASN A 811 35.60 -24.48 16.34
C ASN A 811 34.80 -23.43 15.53
N PRO A 812 34.15 -22.44 16.17
CA PRO A 812 33.25 -21.52 15.47
C PRO A 812 33.89 -20.66 14.39
N SER A 813 35.22 -20.63 14.25
CA SER A 813 35.89 -19.99 13.09
C SER A 813 35.70 -20.75 11.77
N GLU A 814 35.19 -21.98 11.81
CA GLU A 814 34.74 -22.76 10.66
C GLU A 814 33.22 -22.62 10.52
N TYR A 815 32.76 -21.86 9.53
CA TYR A 815 31.36 -21.56 9.29
C TYR A 815 31.07 -21.33 7.79
N SER A 816 29.80 -21.33 7.40
CA SER A 816 29.33 -21.04 6.04
C SER A 816 28.57 -19.71 5.96
N ARG A 817 28.65 -19.07 4.79
CA ARG A 817 28.03 -17.77 4.43
C ARG A 817 28.44 -16.59 5.31
N GLU A 818 29.30 -15.73 4.75
CA GLU A 818 29.81 -14.50 5.38
C GLU A 818 28.77 -13.37 5.39
N TRP A 819 27.82 -13.39 4.43
CA TRP A 819 26.77 -12.38 4.27
C TRP A 819 25.43 -13.06 4.07
N PHE A 820 24.77 -13.42 5.17
CA PHE A 820 23.43 -14.00 5.17
C PHE A 820 22.56 -13.32 6.23
N THR A 821 21.54 -12.59 5.78
CA THR A 821 20.82 -11.64 6.65
C THR A 821 19.58 -12.23 7.31
N TRP A 822 19.02 -13.35 6.83
CA TRP A 822 17.90 -14.03 7.48
C TRP A 822 18.25 -14.58 8.89
N PRO A 823 19.37 -15.30 9.11
CA PRO A 823 19.79 -15.69 10.47
C PRO A 823 20.02 -14.48 11.39
N CYS A 824 20.49 -13.36 10.84
CA CYS A 824 20.66 -12.10 11.58
C CYS A 824 19.31 -11.52 12.04
N ALA A 825 18.33 -11.48 11.14
CA ALA A 825 16.97 -11.05 11.45
C ALA A 825 16.31 -11.92 12.53
N LEU A 826 16.53 -13.24 12.52
CA LEU A 826 16.02 -14.13 13.58
C LEU A 826 16.67 -13.85 14.95
N TYR A 827 18.00 -13.65 15.02
CA TYR A 827 18.67 -13.27 16.27
C TYR A 827 18.13 -11.94 16.81
N ALA A 828 18.05 -10.92 15.95
CA ALA A 828 17.58 -9.60 16.33
C ALA A 828 16.13 -9.65 16.82
N HIS A 829 15.24 -10.37 16.12
CA HIS A 829 13.85 -10.55 16.54
C HIS A 829 13.73 -11.29 17.88
N LEU A 830 14.53 -12.35 18.10
CA LEU A 830 14.60 -13.05 19.40
C LEU A 830 15.06 -12.12 20.52
N TYR A 831 16.12 -11.33 20.31
CA TYR A 831 16.64 -10.43 21.34
C TYR A 831 15.66 -9.30 21.68
N LEU A 832 15.06 -8.66 20.66
CA LEU A 832 14.05 -7.61 20.85
C LEU A 832 12.86 -8.13 21.66
N THR A 833 12.28 -9.26 21.25
CA THR A 833 11.01 -9.76 21.81
C THR A 833 11.15 -10.51 23.13
N LYS A 834 12.24 -11.27 23.34
CA LYS A 834 12.41 -12.13 24.53
C LYS A 834 13.43 -11.63 25.55
N ILE A 835 14.34 -10.71 25.20
CA ILE A 835 15.30 -10.10 26.14
C ILE A 835 14.92 -8.65 26.48
N LEU A 836 14.75 -7.80 25.47
CA LEU A 836 14.36 -6.40 25.69
C LEU A 836 12.85 -6.24 25.95
N ASN A 837 12.04 -7.26 25.65
CA ASN A 837 10.58 -7.26 25.73
C ASN A 837 9.93 -6.12 24.94
N ILE A 838 10.55 -5.72 23.82
CA ILE A 838 9.97 -4.76 22.90
C ILE A 838 8.91 -5.52 22.10
N ASN A 839 7.65 -5.16 22.35
CA ASN A 839 6.48 -5.61 21.61
C ASN A 839 5.48 -4.45 21.51
N LEU A 840 5.76 -3.51 20.61
CA LEU A 840 4.95 -2.30 20.37
C LEU A 840 3.53 -2.58 19.83
N LEU A 841 3.13 -3.85 19.75
CA LEU A 841 1.78 -4.28 19.37
C LEU A 841 0.83 -4.38 20.57
N GLU A 842 1.36 -4.36 21.80
CA GLU A 842 0.58 -4.42 23.05
C GLU A 842 0.53 -3.07 23.79
N GLU A 843 1.31 -2.07 23.36
CA GLU A 843 1.26 -0.72 23.91
C GLU A 843 0.21 0.10 23.14
N GLU A 844 -0.75 0.73 23.85
CA GLU A 844 -1.68 1.67 23.20
C GLU A 844 -0.88 2.83 22.56
N PRO A 845 -1.27 3.30 21.36
CA PRO A 845 -0.57 4.38 20.68
C PRO A 845 -0.54 5.65 21.54
N LEU A 846 0.66 6.22 21.69
CA LEU A 846 0.98 7.43 22.48
C LEU A 846 0.30 8.71 21.95
#